data_AF-A0A160DS22-F1
#
_entry.id   AF-A0A160DS22-F1
#
_cell.length_a   1.000
_cell.length_b   1.000
_cell.length_c   1.000
_cell.angle_alpha   90.00
_cell.angle_beta   90.00
_cell.angle_gamma   90.00
#
_symmetry.space_group_name_H-M   'P 1'
#
loop_
_entity.id
_entity.type
_entity.pdbx_description
1 polymer ?
#
loop_
_entity_poly.entity_id
_entity_poly.type
_entity_poly.pdbx_seq_one_letter_code
_entity_poly.pdbx_strand_id
1 'polypeptide(L)'
;MLRRAVSAPPFLSIFKAALAAFRRYPPITLPMLGLVLLSSLAQAQPKETSIYDEQGKLLRGNESVSPLGPELFGDKVSLYTGSLEFVQTDVSIPGNSALPVAVGRRYRPTQSNEFNRHFGDWDLEVPHVHGVFATEGWLTTGSTSRRCSQFSAPPEVTMGLPGGGSEPISPVAYWQGSFVYLPGSGDEEILQRVAGNTQAPTDGSSYPLLTKSGGMIRCISIGLNPNDEGFELLTPDGTRYRFNHMIRRQTRALTGGGGTVNRGGLESAYPPIQVTGENGKLQRFDVWIVPTLVTDRYGNTVTYTWSGSQLMSISSTGAAGSPQDTRTLNFTYASGLVQSVTAQSGGSPSRTWQYQYSGSRLWKVHQPDSSYWEFTLAQFSNVPLATATDPSNCNAADLGTQGTYTGTVRHPSGATGLFALTRLEHGRSWVKWNCIIPPGSTEISGSWSAQPRQFSELSLTAKTISGAGLPGYTWAYAYNENIGAGDYCWDPVGAGGSSASPLCTASSATTKTVSVTDPRGYVTRYTYGIRSEVNEGQLLKTEIGVSGGTAARTVTIEYQPVSAPGGFGYSVPWPAPYGHSIQPRGNNYMAEQIIPEKRRLTLQQATTFEWAVQTYDHRARPLEIVRNRVLVANNSITEKTTYHDNTAKWILGQVAKVEARQSTLITPWQVPTENTYDPTTATLTQQKRFGQVHRNYGWHTDGTLAWSRDVLNHQTTYGNYKRGIPQQIDYANNDRITAQVNDTGEISQVTQRDTSNNFAEYTVAYGYDDVGRLNRITPPAGDATAWNPTTLTFASTDVTEHGLSGTHWKQTVSTGDTIKGFQKTITYFDALWRPVRIDRHGTDGGGTTLTTTQRLVRMAYDADGRTTFESYPKVPASSTDPLDVGTTTTYDALGRVVSTAAATETQLYPVGTITVAVTAVNYLGGFRKEVLDPNGNLTTTSYQVFDEPTEDAPTFIDDPEGDTTLERDIFGKVTKMSRGSTAAGVRRYVYDDQHRLCKRIDPESRATVFAYDGAGNLDWQASGLDLPLDSCDTAAVPPAAKIDHTYDVRNRLTLTTYGDGSPSVSRSWTPDNRPQGVASGNATWTYKYNRRRLLLEERLNVTGTGGTGGARSRSTTGIRPTAAWIGCATRAARRCNTPRTCSASRRRWARSRAPFCTTRTAAWRVSITATTSAMRPGRTRVDSHGRRWMGR
;
A
#
# COMPACT_ATOMS: atom_id res chain seq x y z
N MET A 1 26.35 6.22 -0.74
CA MET A 1 25.32 7.16 -0.21
C MET A 1 25.61 7.40 1.28
N LEU A 2 25.45 8.55 1.93
CA LEU A 2 24.93 9.87 1.55
C LEU A 2 25.83 11.00 2.11
N ARG A 3 26.20 11.98 1.28
CA ARG A 3 26.71 13.30 1.71
C ARG A 3 26.29 14.34 0.66
N ARG A 4 25.87 15.53 1.13
CA ARG A 4 25.09 16.55 0.39
C ARG A 4 23.66 16.02 0.11
N ALA A 5 22.54 16.58 0.61
CA ALA A 5 22.11 17.95 0.99
C ALA A 5 21.21 18.66 -0.05
N VAL A 6 20.10 18.02 -0.43
CA VAL A 6 18.87 18.77 -0.74
C VAL A 6 18.49 19.56 0.52
N SER A 7 18.32 20.87 0.39
CA SER A 7 18.10 21.76 1.54
C SER A 7 16.61 21.98 1.78
N ALA A 8 16.02 21.23 2.70
CA ALA A 8 14.67 21.49 3.19
C ALA A 8 14.57 22.92 3.80
N PRO A 9 13.43 23.61 3.68
CA PRO A 9 13.19 24.85 4.41
C PRO A 9 13.26 24.63 5.94
N PRO A 10 13.53 25.68 6.73
CA PRO A 10 14.18 25.48 8.03
C PRO A 10 13.21 25.08 9.14
N PHE A 11 13.37 23.84 9.63
CA PHE A 11 12.87 23.40 10.95
C PHE A 11 13.85 22.50 11.74
N LEU A 12 15.00 22.10 11.16
CA LEU A 12 15.89 21.05 11.71
C LEU A 12 17.33 21.50 12.07
N SER A 13 17.57 22.79 12.31
CA SER A 13 18.92 23.33 12.56
C SER A 13 19.48 23.14 13.98
N ILE A 14 18.66 22.68 14.92
CA ILE A 14 18.89 22.90 16.37
C ILE A 14 19.67 21.77 17.05
N PHE A 15 19.53 20.51 16.61
CA PHE A 15 20.13 19.33 17.26
C PHE A 15 21.63 19.08 16.95
N LYS A 16 22.32 19.99 16.25
CA LYS A 16 23.72 19.78 15.81
C LYS A 16 24.80 20.46 16.66
N ALA A 17 24.42 21.24 17.69
CA ALA A 17 25.39 21.94 18.54
C ALA A 17 26.00 21.07 19.65
N ALA A 18 25.19 20.23 20.32
CA ALA A 18 25.60 19.51 21.53
C ALA A 18 26.46 18.25 21.27
N LEU A 19 26.42 17.67 20.07
CA LEU A 19 27.03 16.36 19.77
C LEU A 19 28.46 16.43 19.21
N ALA A 20 29.22 17.47 19.55
CA ALA A 20 30.54 17.77 18.98
C ALA A 20 31.74 17.22 19.79
N ALA A 21 31.53 16.67 20.99
CA ALA A 21 32.59 16.35 21.95
C ALA A 21 33.26 14.97 21.79
N PHE A 22 32.57 13.97 21.23
CA PHE A 22 33.09 12.60 21.10
C PHE A 22 32.96 12.05 19.68
N ARG A 23 34.11 11.81 19.03
CA ARG A 23 34.24 11.12 17.73
C ARG A 23 35.63 10.53 17.56
N ARG A 24 35.73 9.19 17.44
CA ARG A 24 36.70 8.47 16.59
C ARG A 24 36.05 7.17 16.09
N TYR A 25 36.59 6.63 14.98
CA TYR A 25 36.26 5.36 14.32
C TYR A 25 34.95 5.31 13.48
N PRO A 26 34.84 4.40 12.48
CA PRO A 26 34.13 4.64 11.22
C PRO A 26 32.72 4.00 11.11
N PRO A 27 31.94 4.29 10.05
CA PRO A 27 30.56 3.83 9.91
C PRO A 27 30.35 2.66 8.92
N ILE A 28 29.54 1.68 9.33
CA ILE A 28 28.90 0.68 8.45
C ILE A 28 27.49 1.20 8.06
N THR A 29 26.98 0.84 6.88
CA THR A 29 25.73 1.41 6.32
C THR A 29 24.65 0.38 5.97
N LEU A 30 23.44 0.55 6.50
CA LEU A 30 22.22 -0.17 6.08
C LEU A 30 21.23 0.78 5.34
N PRO A 31 20.49 0.28 4.32
CA PRO A 31 19.38 0.99 3.69
C PRO A 31 18.00 0.61 4.29
N MET A 32 17.03 1.51 4.21
CA MET A 32 15.61 1.27 4.54
C MET A 32 14.77 1.06 3.27
N LEU A 33 13.67 0.31 3.37
CA LEU A 33 12.56 0.33 2.41
C LEU A 33 11.19 0.20 3.14
N GLY A 34 10.08 0.27 2.39
CA GLY A 34 8.72 0.46 2.91
C GLY A 34 8.19 -0.63 3.85
N LEU A 35 7.29 -0.22 4.77
CA LEU A 35 6.90 -0.98 5.95
C LEU A 35 5.40 -0.77 6.26
N VAL A 36 4.60 -1.83 6.13
CA VAL A 36 3.21 -1.92 6.60
C VAL A 36 2.96 -3.35 7.09
N LEU A 37 2.36 -3.49 8.28
CA LEU A 37 1.87 -4.75 8.88
C LEU A 37 2.90 -5.88 9.13
N LEU A 38 4.01 -5.60 9.85
CA LEU A 38 4.42 -6.32 11.08
C LEU A 38 5.83 -5.89 11.52
N SER A 39 5.96 -4.78 12.26
CA SER A 39 7.27 -4.33 12.75
C SER A 39 7.20 -3.49 14.04
N SER A 40 7.30 -4.13 15.21
CA SER A 40 7.75 -3.46 16.44
C SER A 40 8.13 -4.47 17.53
N LEU A 41 9.43 -4.56 17.88
CA LEU A 41 9.87 -4.80 19.28
C LEU A 41 11.34 -4.44 19.56
N ALA A 42 11.93 -3.54 18.77
CA ALA A 42 13.11 -2.79 19.22
C ALA A 42 12.66 -1.72 20.24
N GLN A 43 12.72 -2.03 21.53
CA GLN A 43 12.34 -1.08 22.59
C GLN A 43 13.38 0.05 22.77
N ALA A 44 13.32 1.04 21.89
CA ALA A 44 13.03 2.37 22.41
C ALA A 44 11.52 2.42 22.70
N GLN A 45 11.07 3.19 23.68
CA GLN A 45 9.66 3.62 23.64
C GLN A 45 9.40 4.27 22.28
N PRO A 46 8.20 4.08 21.68
CA PRO A 46 7.75 4.99 20.64
C PRO A 46 7.59 6.37 21.31
N LYS A 47 8.64 7.19 21.24
CA LYS A 47 8.62 8.60 21.67
C LYS A 47 7.34 9.19 21.11
N GLU A 48 6.39 9.54 21.98
CA GLU A 48 4.98 9.74 21.59
C GLU A 48 4.91 10.49 20.27
N THR A 49 4.40 9.83 19.22
CA THR A 49 4.21 10.45 17.91
C THR A 49 3.30 11.62 18.15
N SER A 50 3.88 12.82 18.12
CA SER A 50 3.13 13.99 18.53
C SER A 50 2.03 14.18 17.50
N ILE A 51 0.90 14.75 17.89
CA ILE A 51 -0.14 15.02 16.90
C ILE A 51 0.34 16.06 15.86
N TYR A 52 1.43 16.80 16.13
CA TYR A 52 2.16 17.56 15.10
C TYR A 52 2.87 16.68 14.07
N ASP A 53 3.40 15.51 14.46
CA ASP A 53 3.95 14.54 13.52
C ASP A 53 2.84 13.94 12.65
N GLU A 54 1.66 13.66 13.22
CA GLU A 54 0.48 13.10 12.54
C GLU A 54 -0.27 14.12 11.65
N GLN A 55 -0.65 15.28 12.17
CA GLN A 55 -1.15 16.42 11.37
C GLN A 55 -0.09 16.84 10.33
N GLY A 56 1.19 16.71 10.68
CA GLY A 56 2.30 16.86 9.76
C GLY A 56 2.32 15.83 8.63
N LYS A 57 1.77 14.60 8.80
CA LYS A 57 1.60 13.66 7.68
C LYS A 57 0.52 14.15 6.71
N LEU A 58 -0.60 14.66 7.23
CA LEU A 58 -1.66 15.25 6.41
C LEU A 58 -1.15 16.45 5.60
N LEU A 59 -0.45 17.38 6.26
CA LEU A 59 0.17 18.53 5.61
C LEU A 59 1.25 18.13 4.59
N ARG A 60 2.11 17.15 4.92
CA ARG A 60 3.12 16.62 3.99
C ARG A 60 2.48 15.93 2.79
N GLY A 61 1.37 15.20 2.97
CA GLY A 61 0.64 14.57 1.86
C GLY A 61 0.21 15.58 0.79
N ASN A 62 -0.33 16.72 1.20
CA ASN A 62 -0.75 17.78 0.28
C ASN A 62 0.42 18.65 -0.23
N GLU A 63 1.62 18.55 0.37
CA GLU A 63 2.88 19.15 -0.12
C GLU A 63 3.61 18.24 -1.13
N SER A 64 3.52 16.91 -0.94
CA SER A 64 4.25 15.91 -1.70
C SER A 64 3.52 15.45 -2.96
N VAL A 65 4.08 15.75 -4.12
CA VAL A 65 3.70 15.07 -5.38
C VAL A 65 4.13 13.60 -5.26
N SER A 66 3.15 12.70 -5.14
CA SER A 66 3.39 11.26 -5.04
C SER A 66 3.54 10.64 -6.44
N PRO A 67 4.49 9.72 -6.65
CA PRO A 67 4.66 9.05 -7.93
C PRO A 67 3.50 8.09 -8.21
N LEU A 68 3.08 8.03 -9.47
CA LEU A 68 1.99 7.18 -9.95
C LEU A 68 2.53 5.79 -10.30
N GLY A 69 1.94 4.76 -9.69
CA GLY A 69 2.23 3.36 -10.01
C GLY A 69 1.53 2.89 -11.29
N PRO A 70 1.81 1.65 -11.77
CA PRO A 70 1.26 1.14 -13.02
C PRO A 70 -0.27 0.99 -13.04
N GLU A 71 -0.94 0.98 -11.88
CA GLU A 71 -2.41 0.94 -11.74
C GLU A 71 -3.10 2.31 -11.86
N LEU A 72 -2.39 3.39 -12.25
CA LEU A 72 -2.96 4.76 -12.27
C LEU A 72 -4.24 4.93 -13.12
N PHE A 73 -4.52 4.03 -14.06
CA PHE A 73 -5.75 4.07 -14.86
C PHE A 73 -6.95 3.42 -14.16
N GLY A 74 -6.78 2.90 -12.94
CA GLY A 74 -7.84 2.25 -12.18
C GLY A 74 -8.20 0.87 -12.74
N ASP A 75 -7.33 0.32 -13.60
CA ASP A 75 -7.54 -0.98 -14.21
C ASP A 75 -7.41 -2.12 -13.20
N LYS A 76 -8.39 -3.00 -13.19
CA LYS A 76 -8.42 -4.24 -12.42
C LYS A 76 -8.54 -5.39 -13.39
N VAL A 77 -7.64 -6.37 -13.25
CA VAL A 77 -7.49 -7.49 -14.17
C VAL A 77 -7.67 -8.78 -13.39
N SER A 78 -8.66 -9.59 -13.76
CA SER A 78 -8.75 -10.97 -13.30
C SER A 78 -7.55 -11.74 -13.84
N LEU A 79 -6.53 -12.01 -13.02
CA LEU A 79 -5.39 -12.82 -13.46
C LEU A 79 -5.77 -14.29 -13.77
N TYR A 80 -7.00 -14.72 -13.47
CA TYR A 80 -7.53 -16.02 -13.87
C TYR A 80 -8.14 -16.02 -15.28
N THR A 81 -8.78 -14.94 -15.74
CA THR A 81 -9.50 -14.88 -17.04
C THR A 81 -9.06 -13.75 -17.97
N GLY A 82 -8.14 -12.91 -17.51
CA GLY A 82 -7.76 -11.65 -18.14
C GLY A 82 -8.85 -10.60 -18.21
N SER A 83 -10.05 -10.84 -17.66
CA SER A 83 -11.15 -9.86 -17.74
C SER A 83 -10.75 -8.55 -17.08
N LEU A 84 -10.89 -7.46 -17.85
CA LEU A 84 -10.53 -6.11 -17.48
C LEU A 84 -11.76 -5.35 -17.00
N GLU A 85 -11.65 -4.60 -15.91
CA GLU A 85 -12.53 -3.47 -15.63
C GLU A 85 -11.71 -2.23 -15.23
N PHE A 86 -12.30 -1.04 -15.36
CA PHE A 86 -11.72 0.20 -14.87
C PHE A 86 -12.61 0.75 -13.75
N VAL A 87 -12.01 1.13 -12.63
CA VAL A 87 -12.68 1.72 -11.47
C VAL A 87 -11.95 3.01 -11.10
N GLN A 88 -12.66 4.14 -11.12
CA GLN A 88 -12.08 5.46 -10.84
C GLN A 88 -12.95 6.22 -9.84
N THR A 89 -12.36 6.69 -8.74
CA THR A 89 -13.02 7.60 -7.80
C THR A 89 -12.75 9.05 -8.21
N ASP A 90 -13.74 9.70 -8.82
CA ASP A 90 -13.62 11.11 -9.24
C ASP A 90 -13.65 12.06 -8.04
N VAL A 91 -14.44 11.74 -7.00
CA VAL A 91 -14.66 12.60 -5.83
C VAL A 91 -14.68 11.79 -4.54
N SER A 92 -14.03 12.28 -3.48
CA SER A 92 -14.19 11.76 -2.11
C SER A 92 -13.99 12.86 -1.08
N ILE A 93 -14.89 12.97 -0.09
CA ILE A 93 -14.79 13.94 1.01
C ILE A 93 -14.54 13.19 2.34
N PRO A 94 -13.41 13.42 3.04
CA PRO A 94 -13.08 12.74 4.29
C PRO A 94 -14.07 13.10 5.42
N GLY A 95 -14.57 12.12 6.16
CA GLY A 95 -15.60 12.29 7.19
C GLY A 95 -15.08 12.26 8.62
N ASN A 96 -15.93 12.63 9.58
CA ASN A 96 -15.73 12.22 10.99
C ASN A 96 -15.99 10.71 11.15
N SER A 97 -17.00 10.19 10.44
CA SER A 97 -17.23 8.76 10.29
C SER A 97 -16.45 8.17 9.12
N ALA A 98 -16.22 6.86 9.15
CA ALA A 98 -15.60 6.11 8.07
C ALA A 98 -16.52 5.94 6.83
N LEU A 99 -17.79 6.37 6.90
CA LEU A 99 -18.71 6.24 5.78
C LEU A 99 -18.27 7.12 4.60
N PRO A 100 -18.16 6.58 3.38
CA PRO A 100 -17.73 7.34 2.22
C PRO A 100 -18.83 8.31 1.75
N VAL A 101 -18.47 9.59 1.60
CA VAL A 101 -19.20 10.55 0.77
C VAL A 101 -18.34 10.79 -0.45
N ALA A 102 -18.54 9.94 -1.45
CA ALA A 102 -17.67 9.79 -2.61
C ALA A 102 -18.50 9.45 -3.86
N VAL A 103 -17.91 9.73 -5.02
CA VAL A 103 -18.43 9.34 -6.33
C VAL A 103 -17.28 8.71 -7.11
N GLY A 104 -17.52 7.48 -7.56
CA GLY A 104 -16.69 6.84 -8.56
C GLY A 104 -17.50 6.37 -9.76
N ARG A 105 -16.80 5.73 -10.68
CA ARG A 105 -17.30 5.34 -12.00
C ARG A 105 -16.60 4.07 -12.47
N ARG A 106 -17.38 3.12 -12.98
CA ARG A 106 -16.95 1.76 -13.34
C ARG A 106 -17.18 1.49 -14.83
N TYR A 107 -16.17 0.99 -15.53
CA TYR A 107 -16.28 0.49 -16.90
C TYR A 107 -15.95 -0.98 -16.95
N ARG A 108 -16.76 -1.73 -17.70
CA ARG A 108 -16.50 -3.12 -18.09
C ARG A 108 -16.61 -3.18 -19.62
N PRO A 109 -15.65 -3.78 -20.34
CA PRO A 109 -15.85 -4.20 -21.72
C PRO A 109 -17.14 -5.03 -21.82
N THR A 110 -17.98 -4.75 -22.81
CA THR A 110 -19.25 -5.46 -22.98
C THR A 110 -19.48 -5.85 -24.43
N GLN A 111 -20.27 -6.90 -24.60
CA GLN A 111 -20.63 -7.43 -25.92
C GLN A 111 -21.97 -6.79 -26.39
N SER A 112 -22.12 -5.48 -26.15
CA SER A 112 -23.37 -4.72 -26.31
C SER A 112 -23.13 -3.20 -26.42
N ASN A 113 -23.79 -2.56 -27.38
CA ASN A 113 -23.73 -1.10 -27.65
C ASN A 113 -24.73 -0.31 -26.75
N GLU A 114 -24.84 -0.66 -25.46
CA GLU A 114 -25.96 -0.22 -24.61
C GLU A 114 -25.57 0.92 -23.66
N PHE A 115 -25.78 2.15 -24.14
CA PHE A 115 -25.37 3.40 -23.48
C PHE A 115 -26.37 3.91 -22.41
N ASN A 116 -27.10 2.98 -21.78
CA ASN A 116 -28.17 3.26 -20.80
C ASN A 116 -27.65 3.33 -19.35
N ARG A 117 -26.40 3.77 -19.14
CA ARG A 117 -25.77 3.88 -17.81
C ARG A 117 -25.71 5.34 -17.35
N HIS A 118 -25.49 5.54 -16.04
CA HIS A 118 -25.44 6.87 -15.40
C HIS A 118 -24.47 7.85 -16.08
N PHE A 119 -23.35 7.33 -16.58
CA PHE A 119 -22.35 8.04 -17.37
C PHE A 119 -22.21 7.44 -18.79
N GLY A 120 -23.33 7.05 -19.42
CA GLY A 120 -23.37 6.58 -20.80
C GLY A 120 -22.92 5.12 -20.95
N ASP A 121 -21.64 4.91 -21.27
CA ASP A 121 -20.96 3.60 -21.24
C ASP A 121 -20.30 3.29 -19.88
N TRP A 122 -20.28 4.24 -18.95
CA TRP A 122 -19.77 4.04 -17.58
C TRP A 122 -20.90 3.95 -16.54
N ASP A 123 -20.77 3.01 -15.62
CA ASP A 123 -21.60 2.86 -14.44
C ASP A 123 -21.20 3.85 -13.34
N LEU A 124 -22.16 4.20 -12.48
CA LEU A 124 -21.90 4.94 -11.24
C LEU A 124 -21.45 3.95 -10.15
N GLU A 125 -20.32 4.22 -9.53
CA GLU A 125 -19.77 3.39 -8.45
C GLU A 125 -20.42 3.76 -7.11
N VAL A 126 -21.60 3.19 -6.87
CA VAL A 126 -22.30 3.21 -5.57
C VAL A 126 -22.57 1.78 -5.11
N PRO A 127 -22.78 1.53 -3.80
CA PRO A 127 -23.33 0.27 -3.33
C PRO A 127 -24.63 -0.03 -4.09
N HIS A 128 -24.90 -1.29 -4.44
CA HIS A 128 -26.18 -1.70 -5.01
C HIS A 128 -26.39 -3.21 -4.93
N VAL A 129 -27.65 -3.65 -4.96
CA VAL A 129 -28.01 -5.06 -5.17
C VAL A 129 -28.51 -5.20 -6.61
N HIS A 130 -28.03 -6.18 -7.40
CA HIS A 130 -28.39 -6.31 -8.81
C HIS A 130 -28.58 -7.73 -9.33
N GLY A 131 -29.17 -7.81 -10.52
CA GLY A 131 -29.25 -8.99 -11.38
C GLY A 131 -29.89 -8.64 -12.73
N VAL A 132 -29.75 -9.53 -13.71
CA VAL A 132 -30.41 -9.39 -15.03
C VAL A 132 -31.66 -10.26 -15.07
N PHE A 133 -32.80 -9.66 -15.42
CA PHE A 133 -34.13 -10.28 -15.39
C PHE A 133 -34.88 -10.10 -16.72
N ALA A 134 -36.07 -10.69 -16.81
CA ALA A 134 -36.99 -10.55 -17.94
C ALA A 134 -37.79 -9.23 -17.89
N THR A 135 -38.78 -9.07 -18.78
CA THR A 135 -39.59 -7.84 -18.96
C THR A 135 -40.36 -7.43 -17.71
N GLU A 136 -40.79 -8.40 -16.90
CA GLU A 136 -41.48 -8.22 -15.62
C GLU A 136 -40.56 -7.62 -14.53
N GLY A 137 -39.25 -7.60 -14.78
CA GLY A 137 -38.23 -7.17 -13.82
C GLY A 137 -37.91 -8.24 -12.79
N TRP A 138 -37.40 -7.82 -11.64
CA TRP A 138 -37.07 -8.75 -10.55
C TRP A 138 -38.35 -9.18 -9.83
N LEU A 139 -38.85 -10.37 -10.18
CA LEU A 139 -39.87 -11.13 -9.45
C LEU A 139 -39.26 -12.44 -8.91
N THR A 140 -39.95 -13.10 -7.98
CA THR A 140 -39.62 -14.43 -7.47
C THR A 140 -40.61 -15.50 -7.99
N THR A 141 -40.38 -16.77 -7.67
CA THR A 141 -41.27 -17.88 -8.04
C THR A 141 -42.71 -17.61 -7.57
N GLY A 142 -43.70 -17.86 -8.43
CA GLY A 142 -45.08 -17.41 -8.23
C GLY A 142 -45.33 -15.95 -8.64
N SER A 143 -44.39 -15.33 -9.36
CA SER A 143 -44.45 -13.96 -9.89
C SER A 143 -44.66 -12.89 -8.81
N THR A 144 -44.11 -13.09 -7.61
CA THR A 144 -44.26 -12.16 -6.49
C THR A 144 -43.12 -11.13 -6.46
N SER A 145 -43.37 -9.99 -5.81
CA SER A 145 -42.37 -8.97 -5.50
C SER A 145 -41.63 -9.19 -4.16
N ARG A 146 -41.76 -10.38 -3.54
CA ARG A 146 -41.13 -10.73 -2.26
C ARG A 146 -39.70 -11.25 -2.43
N ARG A 147 -38.84 -10.37 -2.91
CA ARG A 147 -37.44 -10.64 -3.30
C ARG A 147 -36.54 -11.10 -2.16
N CYS A 148 -36.91 -10.90 -0.90
CA CYS A 148 -36.09 -11.26 0.24
C CYS A 148 -36.71 -12.40 1.07
N SER A 149 -37.98 -12.30 1.45
CA SER A 149 -38.67 -13.32 2.25
C SER A 149 -39.03 -14.57 1.45
N GLN A 150 -39.11 -14.45 0.11
CA GLN A 150 -39.31 -15.54 -0.84
C GLN A 150 -38.22 -15.53 -1.93
N PHE A 151 -36.98 -15.17 -1.57
CA PHE A 151 -35.83 -15.13 -2.47
C PHE A 151 -35.61 -16.48 -3.17
N SER A 152 -35.73 -16.48 -4.49
CA SER A 152 -35.63 -17.64 -5.37
C SER A 152 -35.08 -17.21 -6.73
N ALA A 153 -34.86 -18.16 -7.63
CA ALA A 153 -34.80 -17.84 -9.06
C ALA A 153 -36.10 -17.11 -9.50
N PRO A 154 -36.03 -16.21 -10.50
CA PRO A 154 -37.21 -15.53 -11.04
C PRO A 154 -38.16 -16.52 -11.75
N PRO A 155 -39.40 -16.12 -12.10
CA PRO A 155 -40.37 -17.04 -12.73
C PRO A 155 -39.97 -17.42 -14.16
N GLU A 156 -40.54 -18.52 -14.67
CA GLU A 156 -40.48 -18.84 -16.09
C GLU A 156 -41.30 -17.81 -16.89
N VAL A 157 -40.80 -17.41 -18.07
CA VAL A 157 -41.40 -16.35 -18.89
C VAL A 157 -41.58 -16.83 -20.33
N THR A 158 -42.65 -16.42 -21.01
CA THR A 158 -42.97 -16.92 -22.34
C THR A 158 -42.47 -15.98 -23.43
N MET A 159 -41.80 -16.52 -24.45
CA MET A 159 -41.31 -15.78 -25.61
C MET A 159 -42.13 -16.14 -26.87
N GLY A 160 -42.76 -15.15 -27.49
CA GLY A 160 -43.51 -15.35 -28.75
C GLY A 160 -42.59 -15.71 -29.92
N LEU A 161 -43.00 -16.67 -30.75
CA LEU A 161 -42.21 -17.17 -31.89
C LEU A 161 -42.46 -16.39 -33.20
N PRO A 162 -41.47 -16.33 -34.12
CA PRO A 162 -41.70 -15.91 -35.50
C PRO A 162 -42.69 -16.88 -36.18
N GLY A 163 -43.83 -16.35 -36.64
CA GLY A 163 -44.92 -17.16 -37.24
C GLY A 163 -46.09 -17.50 -36.31
N GLY A 164 -46.00 -17.17 -35.02
CA GLY A 164 -47.06 -17.42 -34.03
C GLY A 164 -46.81 -18.68 -33.18
N GLY A 165 -47.38 -18.69 -31.97
CA GLY A 165 -46.98 -19.60 -30.89
C GLY A 165 -46.04 -18.93 -29.89
N SER A 166 -45.76 -19.58 -28.77
CA SER A 166 -44.99 -19.01 -27.65
C SER A 166 -44.32 -20.10 -26.82
N GLU A 167 -43.01 -19.99 -26.61
CA GLU A 167 -42.19 -20.98 -25.88
C GLU A 167 -41.88 -20.53 -24.45
N PRO A 168 -41.92 -21.44 -23.45
CA PRO A 168 -41.44 -21.16 -22.11
C PRO A 168 -39.91 -21.02 -22.07
N ILE A 169 -39.42 -19.93 -21.50
CA ILE A 169 -37.99 -19.67 -21.31
C ILE A 169 -37.65 -19.79 -19.82
N SER A 170 -36.96 -20.88 -19.50
CA SER A 170 -36.49 -21.17 -18.14
C SER A 170 -35.59 -20.04 -17.59
N PRO A 171 -35.72 -19.67 -16.29
CA PRO A 171 -34.94 -18.61 -15.65
C PRO A 171 -33.44 -18.63 -15.92
N VAL A 172 -32.87 -19.85 -15.98
CA VAL A 172 -31.44 -20.12 -16.14
C VAL A 172 -30.87 -19.69 -17.52
N ALA A 173 -31.74 -19.37 -18.47
CA ALA A 173 -31.36 -18.82 -19.77
C ALA A 173 -31.11 -17.31 -19.70
N TYR A 174 -31.94 -16.56 -18.96
CA TYR A 174 -31.93 -15.09 -18.98
C TYR A 174 -31.29 -14.43 -17.76
N TRP A 175 -31.40 -15.06 -16.58
CA TRP A 175 -30.87 -14.62 -15.28
C TRP A 175 -29.62 -15.41 -14.90
N GLN A 176 -28.72 -14.79 -14.13
CA GLN A 176 -27.37 -15.32 -13.86
C GLN A 176 -26.95 -15.32 -12.38
N GLY A 177 -27.91 -15.16 -11.46
CA GLY A 177 -27.65 -14.93 -10.04
C GLY A 177 -28.05 -13.51 -9.62
N SER A 178 -28.02 -13.25 -8.31
CA SER A 178 -28.30 -11.93 -7.73
C SER A 178 -27.19 -11.57 -6.74
N PHE A 179 -26.68 -10.34 -6.83
CA PHE A 179 -25.42 -9.96 -6.22
C PHE A 179 -25.53 -8.68 -5.39
N VAL A 180 -24.78 -8.59 -4.30
CA VAL A 180 -24.42 -7.33 -3.65
C VAL A 180 -23.15 -6.81 -4.32
N TYR A 181 -23.15 -5.57 -4.79
CA TYR A 181 -21.94 -4.82 -5.08
C TYR A 181 -21.67 -3.79 -3.98
N LEU A 182 -20.45 -3.82 -3.43
CA LEU A 182 -19.92 -2.73 -2.59
C LEU A 182 -18.65 -2.15 -3.25
N PRO A 183 -18.54 -0.82 -3.42
CA PRO A 183 -17.32 -0.16 -3.87
C PRO A 183 -16.09 -0.62 -3.08
N GLY A 184 -14.99 -0.88 -3.79
CA GLY A 184 -13.76 -1.44 -3.22
C GLY A 184 -13.80 -2.93 -2.81
N SER A 185 -14.97 -3.54 -2.60
CA SER A 185 -15.09 -4.99 -2.28
C SER A 185 -15.40 -5.85 -3.52
N GLY A 186 -16.14 -5.29 -4.49
CA GLY A 186 -16.58 -6.02 -5.68
C GLY A 186 -17.99 -6.59 -5.55
N ASP A 187 -18.27 -7.60 -6.35
CA ASP A 187 -19.56 -8.29 -6.44
C ASP A 187 -19.54 -9.61 -5.63
N GLU A 188 -20.45 -9.78 -4.66
CA GLU A 188 -20.69 -11.03 -3.91
C GLU A 188 -22.09 -11.58 -4.19
N GLU A 189 -22.22 -12.90 -4.36
CA GLU A 189 -23.52 -13.55 -4.54
C GLU A 189 -24.35 -13.53 -3.24
N ILE A 190 -25.65 -13.28 -3.36
CA ILE A 190 -26.62 -13.39 -2.26
C ILE A 190 -27.01 -14.87 -2.12
N LEU A 191 -26.67 -15.46 -0.98
CA LEU A 191 -26.97 -16.85 -0.65
C LEU A 191 -28.17 -16.94 0.29
N GLN A 192 -28.98 -17.98 0.12
CA GLN A 192 -29.98 -18.38 1.11
C GLN A 192 -29.28 -18.92 2.37
N ARG A 193 -29.76 -18.56 3.57
CA ARG A 193 -29.30 -19.19 4.80
C ARG A 193 -29.77 -20.64 4.86
N VAL A 194 -28.83 -21.57 4.91
CA VAL A 194 -29.11 -22.98 5.22
C VAL A 194 -29.38 -23.16 6.71
N ALA A 195 -30.24 -24.11 7.09
CA ALA A 195 -30.65 -24.34 8.47
C ALA A 195 -29.47 -24.69 9.42
N GLY A 196 -28.36 -25.23 8.89
CA GLY A 196 -27.13 -25.48 9.64
C GLY A 196 -26.31 -24.22 9.98
N ASN A 197 -26.59 -23.07 9.35
CA ASN A 197 -25.88 -21.82 9.64
C ASN A 197 -26.66 -20.94 10.63
N THR A 198 -26.45 -21.20 11.91
CA THR A 198 -26.99 -20.43 13.05
C THR A 198 -26.32 -19.06 13.26
N GLN A 199 -25.35 -18.67 12.43
CA GLN A 199 -24.60 -17.42 12.61
C GLN A 199 -25.38 -16.23 12.07
N ALA A 200 -26.11 -15.57 12.97
CA ALA A 200 -26.85 -14.35 12.68
C ALA A 200 -26.66 -13.32 13.81
N PRO A 201 -26.93 -12.03 13.55
CA PRO A 201 -26.96 -10.99 14.58
C PRO A 201 -27.98 -11.32 15.68
N THR A 202 -27.62 -11.04 16.93
CA THR A 202 -28.48 -11.31 18.10
C THR A 202 -29.40 -10.12 18.44
N ASP A 203 -29.79 -9.34 17.42
CA ASP A 203 -30.61 -8.12 17.56
C ASP A 203 -32.14 -8.37 17.52
N GLY A 204 -32.55 -9.63 17.40
CA GLY A 204 -33.96 -10.05 17.32
C GLY A 204 -34.57 -10.05 15.91
N SER A 205 -33.84 -9.58 14.89
CA SER A 205 -34.30 -9.64 13.49
C SER A 205 -34.08 -11.03 12.87
N SER A 206 -34.92 -11.38 11.89
CA SER A 206 -34.63 -12.51 10.99
C SER A 206 -33.71 -12.06 9.84
N TYR A 207 -32.70 -12.87 9.54
CA TYR A 207 -31.72 -12.66 8.47
C TYR A 207 -31.71 -13.88 7.52
N PRO A 208 -32.72 -14.02 6.63
CA PRO A 208 -32.87 -15.19 5.77
C PRO A 208 -31.78 -15.32 4.69
N LEU A 209 -31.05 -14.23 4.42
CA LEU A 209 -30.05 -14.13 3.36
C LEU A 209 -28.70 -13.69 3.93
N LEU A 210 -27.61 -14.06 3.25
CA LEU A 210 -26.24 -13.73 3.64
C LEU A 210 -25.30 -13.64 2.43
N THR A 211 -24.11 -13.08 2.63
CA THR A 211 -23.01 -13.09 1.66
C THR A 211 -21.83 -13.91 2.18
N LYS A 212 -20.88 -14.27 1.30
CA LYS A 212 -19.76 -15.14 1.63
C LYS A 212 -18.76 -14.51 2.61
N SER A 213 -18.60 -13.19 2.59
CA SER A 213 -17.79 -12.46 3.58
C SER A 213 -18.44 -12.35 4.97
N GLY A 214 -19.66 -12.88 5.16
CA GLY A 214 -20.39 -12.80 6.43
C GLY A 214 -21.29 -11.57 6.55
N GLY A 215 -21.59 -10.89 5.43
CA GLY A 215 -22.68 -9.90 5.37
C GLY A 215 -24.03 -10.57 5.62
N MET A 216 -24.89 -9.91 6.39
CA MET A 216 -26.17 -10.46 6.87
C MET A 216 -27.33 -9.62 6.36
N ILE A 217 -28.25 -10.22 5.62
CA ILE A 217 -29.29 -9.51 4.87
C ILE A 217 -30.68 -9.81 5.46
N ARG A 218 -31.42 -8.75 5.78
CA ARG A 218 -32.83 -8.79 6.23
C ARG A 218 -33.76 -8.04 5.27
N CYS A 219 -35.05 -8.35 5.36
CA CYS A 219 -36.05 -7.88 4.40
C CYS A 219 -36.66 -6.54 4.82
N ILE A 220 -36.88 -5.65 3.85
CA ILE A 220 -37.50 -4.32 4.02
C ILE A 220 -38.41 -4.01 2.84
N SER A 221 -39.32 -3.04 2.97
CA SER A 221 -40.19 -2.60 1.87
C SER A 221 -39.53 -1.55 0.97
N ILE A 222 -39.86 -1.61 -0.33
CA ILE A 222 -39.57 -0.58 -1.34
C ILE A 222 -40.72 0.44 -1.31
N GLY A 223 -40.36 1.72 -1.19
CA GLY A 223 -41.33 2.80 -1.08
C GLY A 223 -42.34 2.59 0.05
N LEU A 224 -43.64 2.56 -0.30
CA LEU A 224 -44.76 2.39 0.63
C LEU A 224 -45.54 1.07 0.42
N ASN A 225 -45.10 0.18 -0.47
CA ASN A 225 -45.81 -1.08 -0.74
C ASN A 225 -45.24 -2.21 0.15
N PRO A 226 -45.98 -2.73 1.15
CA PRO A 226 -45.48 -3.76 2.04
C PRO A 226 -45.22 -5.11 1.36
N ASN A 227 -45.72 -5.34 0.14
CA ASN A 227 -45.46 -6.55 -0.64
C ASN A 227 -44.29 -6.42 -1.63
N ASP A 228 -43.73 -5.22 -1.81
CA ASP A 228 -42.61 -4.97 -2.72
C ASP A 228 -41.32 -4.90 -1.90
N GLU A 229 -40.47 -5.93 -1.97
CA GLU A 229 -39.35 -6.08 -1.04
C GLU A 229 -38.00 -5.65 -1.63
N GLY A 230 -37.21 -5.01 -0.77
CA GLY A 230 -35.78 -4.74 -0.92
C GLY A 230 -34.98 -5.36 0.22
N PHE A 231 -33.74 -4.90 0.39
CA PHE A 231 -32.75 -5.54 1.24
C PHE A 231 -32.09 -4.55 2.21
N GLU A 232 -31.95 -4.91 3.49
CA GLU A 232 -31.05 -4.22 4.42
C GLU A 232 -29.88 -5.16 4.75
N LEU A 233 -28.68 -4.81 4.29
CA LEU A 233 -27.44 -5.54 4.53
C LEU A 233 -26.73 -4.97 5.77
N LEU A 234 -26.28 -5.85 6.66
CA LEU A 234 -25.40 -5.55 7.79
C LEU A 234 -24.05 -6.23 7.58
N THR A 235 -22.98 -5.46 7.42
CA THR A 235 -21.62 -5.96 7.19
C THR A 235 -20.87 -6.27 8.49
N PRO A 236 -19.81 -7.11 8.48
CA PRO A 236 -19.08 -7.55 9.69
C PRO A 236 -18.33 -6.46 10.50
N ASP A 237 -18.34 -5.21 10.05
CA ASP A 237 -17.81 -4.03 10.74
C ASP A 237 -18.88 -3.30 11.58
N GLY A 238 -20.15 -3.68 11.40
CA GLY A 238 -21.34 -3.07 11.99
C GLY A 238 -22.06 -2.04 11.12
N THR A 239 -21.68 -1.85 9.85
CA THR A 239 -22.33 -0.90 8.93
C THR A 239 -23.59 -1.50 8.29
N ARG A 240 -24.67 -0.70 8.19
CA ARG A 240 -25.95 -1.09 7.59
C ARG A 240 -26.20 -0.32 6.29
N TYR A 241 -26.59 -1.01 5.22
CA TYR A 241 -26.96 -0.46 3.91
C TYR A 241 -28.42 -0.76 3.60
N ARG A 242 -29.23 0.27 3.36
CA ARG A 242 -30.68 0.16 3.07
C ARG A 242 -30.96 0.27 1.57
N PHE A 243 -31.02 -0.86 0.89
CA PHE A 243 -31.36 -0.98 -0.53
C PHE A 243 -32.88 -1.07 -0.71
N ASN A 244 -33.54 0.09 -0.91
CA ASN A 244 -35.00 0.16 -1.08
C ASN A 244 -35.47 1.15 -2.16
N HIS A 245 -34.58 1.58 -3.05
CA HIS A 245 -34.93 2.35 -4.25
C HIS A 245 -34.55 1.54 -5.49
N MET A 246 -35.52 1.25 -6.36
CA MET A 246 -35.29 0.40 -7.54
C MET A 246 -35.05 1.22 -8.81
N ILE A 247 -34.04 0.81 -9.58
CA ILE A 247 -33.71 1.31 -10.91
C ILE A 247 -33.72 0.11 -11.87
N ARG A 248 -34.26 0.30 -13.08
CA ARG A 248 -34.21 -0.71 -14.15
C ARG A 248 -33.70 -0.07 -15.43
N ARG A 249 -32.87 -0.79 -16.18
CA ARG A 249 -32.39 -0.39 -17.51
C ARG A 249 -32.48 -1.56 -18.47
N GLN A 250 -32.98 -1.31 -19.68
CA GLN A 250 -33.03 -2.33 -20.72
C GLN A 250 -31.62 -2.76 -21.10
N THR A 251 -31.41 -4.07 -21.21
CA THR A 251 -30.16 -4.68 -21.68
C THR A 251 -30.45 -5.80 -22.67
N ARG A 252 -29.39 -6.28 -23.34
CA ARG A 252 -29.45 -7.01 -24.59
C ARG A 252 -30.44 -8.18 -24.53
N ALA A 253 -31.51 -8.05 -25.30
CA ALA A 253 -32.50 -9.10 -25.49
C ALA A 253 -31.85 -10.41 -25.91
N LEU A 254 -32.35 -11.52 -25.37
CA LEU A 254 -32.04 -12.84 -25.91
C LEU A 254 -32.88 -13.03 -27.17
N THR A 255 -32.22 -13.12 -28.32
CA THR A 255 -32.81 -13.77 -29.49
C THR A 255 -32.97 -15.25 -29.19
N GLY A 256 -34.17 -15.80 -29.38
CA GLY A 256 -34.33 -17.23 -29.51
C GLY A 256 -33.44 -17.76 -30.63
N GLY A 257 -32.93 -18.99 -30.48
CA GLY A 257 -32.23 -19.66 -31.58
C GLY A 257 -33.18 -19.79 -32.77
N GLY A 258 -32.90 -19.06 -33.84
CA GLY A 258 -33.71 -19.05 -35.07
C GLY A 258 -33.50 -20.33 -35.89
N GLY A 259 -33.76 -21.49 -35.29
CA GLY A 259 -33.74 -22.76 -35.97
C GLY A 259 -34.80 -22.79 -37.06
N THR A 260 -34.40 -23.15 -38.28
CA THR A 260 -35.34 -23.43 -39.37
C THR A 260 -36.30 -24.53 -38.91
N VAL A 261 -37.58 -24.22 -38.76
CA VAL A 261 -38.60 -25.19 -38.37
C VAL A 261 -38.83 -26.16 -39.54
N ASN A 262 -38.01 -27.20 -39.60
CA ASN A 262 -38.18 -28.33 -40.52
C ASN A 262 -39.42 -29.14 -40.12
N ARG A 263 -40.59 -28.64 -40.52
CA ARG A 263 -41.85 -29.40 -40.47
C ARG A 263 -41.69 -30.66 -41.32
N GLY A 264 -41.93 -31.81 -40.72
CA GLY A 264 -41.56 -33.10 -41.29
C GLY A 264 -42.25 -33.42 -42.63
N GLY A 265 -41.44 -33.82 -43.61
CA GLY A 265 -41.81 -34.75 -44.67
C GLY A 265 -42.73 -34.29 -45.82
N LEU A 266 -43.56 -33.25 -45.65
CA LEU A 266 -44.65 -32.97 -46.63
C LEU A 266 -44.70 -31.55 -47.24
N GLU A 267 -44.00 -30.55 -46.69
CA GLU A 267 -44.08 -29.15 -47.20
C GLU A 267 -42.91 -28.75 -48.14
N SER A 268 -42.30 -29.70 -48.85
CA SER A 268 -41.13 -29.48 -49.75
C SER A 268 -41.43 -28.72 -51.07
N ALA A 269 -42.47 -27.86 -51.09
CA ALA A 269 -43.02 -27.24 -52.29
C ALA A 269 -43.04 -25.69 -52.27
N TYR A 270 -42.62 -25.04 -51.17
CA TYR A 270 -42.61 -23.59 -51.04
C TYR A 270 -41.22 -23.05 -50.63
N PRO A 271 -40.83 -21.84 -51.08
CA PRO A 271 -39.60 -21.19 -50.66
C PRO A 271 -39.65 -20.81 -49.17
N PRO A 272 -38.49 -20.74 -48.47
CA PRO A 272 -38.45 -20.44 -47.04
C PRO A 272 -39.00 -19.04 -46.74
N ILE A 273 -40.07 -18.98 -45.94
CA ILE A 273 -40.72 -17.73 -45.56
C ILE A 273 -39.79 -16.92 -44.65
N GLN A 274 -39.25 -15.81 -45.18
CA GLN A 274 -38.52 -14.82 -44.39
C GLN A 274 -39.52 -13.99 -43.57
N VAL A 275 -39.83 -14.44 -42.34
CA VAL A 275 -40.74 -13.72 -41.44
C VAL A 275 -40.01 -12.53 -40.78
N THR A 276 -40.03 -11.36 -41.41
CA THR A 276 -39.60 -10.10 -40.78
C THR A 276 -40.67 -9.56 -39.83
N GLY A 277 -40.66 -10.05 -38.57
CA GLY A 277 -41.45 -9.54 -37.46
C GLY A 277 -40.66 -9.54 -36.15
N GLU A 278 -41.08 -8.77 -35.15
CA GLU A 278 -40.31 -8.58 -33.90
C GLU A 278 -40.42 -9.74 -32.88
N ASN A 279 -41.27 -10.74 -33.17
CA ASN A 279 -41.40 -11.95 -32.36
C ASN A 279 -40.13 -12.81 -32.47
N GLY A 280 -39.69 -13.42 -31.36
CA GLY A 280 -38.44 -14.19 -31.26
C GLY A 280 -37.35 -13.54 -30.40
N LYS A 281 -37.66 -12.48 -29.65
CA LYS A 281 -36.73 -11.81 -28.70
C LYS A 281 -37.33 -11.68 -27.31
N LEU A 282 -36.70 -12.29 -26.30
CA LEU A 282 -36.97 -12.02 -24.89
C LEU A 282 -36.17 -10.77 -24.47
N GLN A 283 -36.87 -9.66 -24.23
CA GLN A 283 -36.27 -8.45 -23.66
C GLN A 283 -35.77 -8.72 -22.24
N ARG A 284 -34.68 -8.03 -21.86
CA ARG A 284 -34.08 -8.16 -20.53
C ARG A 284 -33.84 -6.80 -19.90
N PHE A 285 -33.82 -6.79 -18.58
CA PHE A 285 -33.54 -5.61 -17.77
C PHE A 285 -32.47 -5.94 -16.74
N ASP A 286 -31.42 -5.12 -16.70
CA ASP A 286 -30.54 -5.05 -15.53
C ASP A 286 -31.28 -4.22 -14.48
N VAL A 287 -31.53 -4.84 -13.32
CA VAL A 287 -32.35 -4.27 -12.24
C VAL A 287 -31.45 -4.07 -11.02
N TRP A 288 -31.29 -2.82 -10.62
CA TRP A 288 -30.54 -2.43 -9.44
C TRP A 288 -31.51 -2.01 -8.34
N ILE A 289 -31.20 -2.37 -7.09
CA ILE A 289 -31.79 -1.77 -5.90
C ILE A 289 -30.66 -1.05 -5.17
N VAL A 290 -30.69 0.28 -5.24
CA VAL A 290 -29.64 1.18 -4.76
C VAL A 290 -29.96 1.67 -3.34
N PRO A 291 -28.95 2.09 -2.54
CA PRO A 291 -29.16 2.56 -1.20
C PRO A 291 -29.91 3.88 -1.19
N THR A 292 -30.77 4.09 -0.19
CA THR A 292 -31.23 5.43 0.21
C THR A 292 -30.53 5.92 1.47
N LEU A 293 -30.08 5.00 2.31
CA LEU A 293 -29.43 5.27 3.59
C LEU A 293 -28.33 4.23 3.86
N VAL A 294 -27.19 4.70 4.33
CA VAL A 294 -26.14 3.89 4.96
C VAL A 294 -25.93 4.42 6.38
N THR A 295 -25.75 3.54 7.36
CA THR A 295 -25.62 3.89 8.78
C THR A 295 -24.50 3.07 9.40
N ASP A 296 -23.55 3.70 10.08
CA ASP A 296 -22.49 2.98 10.80
C ASP A 296 -22.93 2.49 12.19
N ARG A 297 -22.06 1.72 12.85
CA ARG A 297 -22.30 1.18 14.20
C ARG A 297 -22.46 2.22 15.31
N TYR A 298 -22.20 3.50 15.05
CA TYR A 298 -22.33 4.61 15.98
C TYR A 298 -23.59 5.44 15.72
N GLY A 299 -24.20 5.29 14.54
CA GLY A 299 -25.38 6.04 14.11
C GLY A 299 -25.06 7.27 13.26
N ASN A 300 -23.82 7.41 12.77
CA ASN A 300 -23.54 8.35 11.68
C ASN A 300 -24.19 7.80 10.40
N THR A 301 -24.65 8.69 9.52
CA THR A 301 -25.35 8.28 8.30
C THR A 301 -24.80 8.92 7.03
N VAL A 302 -25.00 8.24 5.90
CA VAL A 302 -24.91 8.82 4.55
C VAL A 302 -26.22 8.53 3.81
N THR A 303 -26.89 9.58 3.34
CA THR A 303 -28.16 9.55 2.62
C THR A 303 -27.92 9.74 1.13
N TYR A 304 -28.63 8.96 0.31
CA TYR A 304 -28.58 9.00 -1.15
C TYR A 304 -29.97 9.41 -1.68
N THR A 305 -30.05 10.58 -2.30
CA THR A 305 -31.33 11.17 -2.76
C THR A 305 -31.55 10.86 -4.23
N TRP A 306 -32.51 10.00 -4.56
CA TRP A 306 -32.77 9.57 -5.95
C TRP A 306 -34.04 10.21 -6.55
N SER A 307 -34.01 10.42 -7.86
CA SER A 307 -35.15 10.84 -8.69
C SER A 307 -35.21 9.94 -9.93
N GLY A 308 -36.12 8.96 -9.93
CA GLY A 308 -36.11 7.89 -10.95
C GLY A 308 -34.78 7.13 -10.94
N SER A 309 -34.05 7.13 -12.06
CA SER A 309 -32.71 6.55 -12.18
C SER A 309 -31.56 7.51 -11.84
N GLN A 310 -31.84 8.76 -11.48
CA GLN A 310 -30.83 9.80 -11.27
C GLN A 310 -30.54 9.98 -9.78
N LEU A 311 -29.25 9.99 -9.41
CA LEU A 311 -28.80 10.32 -8.06
C LEU A 311 -28.63 11.83 -7.97
N MET A 312 -29.49 12.51 -7.22
CA MET A 312 -29.49 13.96 -7.11
C MET A 312 -28.45 14.46 -6.10
N SER A 313 -28.26 13.75 -4.98
CA SER A 313 -27.25 14.08 -3.98
C SER A 313 -26.82 12.90 -3.11
N ILE A 314 -25.60 12.99 -2.58
CA ILE A 314 -25.10 12.18 -1.45
C ILE A 314 -24.78 13.15 -0.32
N SER A 315 -25.32 12.92 0.88
CA SER A 315 -25.09 13.78 2.06
C SER A 315 -24.83 12.98 3.32
N SER A 316 -23.91 13.43 4.18
CA SER A 316 -23.71 12.85 5.52
C SER A 316 -24.55 13.55 6.59
N THR A 317 -24.73 12.86 7.72
CA THR A 317 -25.21 13.43 8.99
C THR A 317 -24.43 12.77 10.14
N GLY A 318 -24.10 13.53 11.18
CA GLY A 318 -23.41 13.00 12.37
C GLY A 318 -24.36 12.22 13.29
N ALA A 319 -23.80 11.34 14.12
CA ALA A 319 -24.55 10.62 15.14
C ALA A 319 -25.30 11.57 16.10
N ALA A 320 -26.33 11.06 16.77
CA ALA A 320 -27.12 11.85 17.71
C ALA A 320 -26.22 12.43 18.84
N GLY A 321 -26.28 13.75 19.02
CA GLY A 321 -25.47 14.48 19.99
C GLY A 321 -24.02 14.77 19.56
N SER A 322 -23.57 14.35 18.38
CA SER A 322 -22.23 14.67 17.87
C SER A 322 -22.18 16.04 17.16
N PRO A 323 -20.98 16.62 16.95
CA PRO A 323 -20.75 17.61 15.91
C PRO A 323 -21.25 17.08 14.56
N GLN A 324 -21.96 17.92 13.80
CA GLN A 324 -22.65 17.47 12.59
C GLN A 324 -21.72 17.39 11.38
N ASP A 325 -21.64 16.20 10.77
CA ASP A 325 -20.83 15.97 9.58
C ASP A 325 -21.62 16.38 8.32
N THR A 326 -21.31 17.56 7.77
CA THR A 326 -22.07 18.24 6.69
C THR A 326 -21.46 18.06 5.29
N ARG A 327 -20.98 16.86 4.93
CA ARG A 327 -20.46 16.60 3.56
C ARG A 327 -21.63 16.47 2.59
N THR A 328 -21.57 17.15 1.45
CA THR A 328 -22.61 17.06 0.40
C THR A 328 -22.00 17.04 -1.00
N LEU A 329 -22.38 16.04 -1.79
CA LEU A 329 -22.16 15.96 -3.23
C LEU A 329 -23.51 16.16 -3.93
N ASN A 330 -23.57 17.05 -4.92
CA ASN A 330 -24.75 17.29 -5.75
C ASN A 330 -24.44 16.98 -7.21
N PHE A 331 -25.43 16.50 -7.94
CA PHE A 331 -25.32 16.11 -9.34
C PHE A 331 -26.19 17.00 -10.23
N THR A 332 -25.71 17.30 -11.43
CA THR A 332 -26.54 17.84 -12.52
C THR A 332 -26.60 16.86 -13.68
N TYR A 333 -27.66 16.92 -14.47
CA TYR A 333 -27.91 15.99 -15.57
C TYR A 333 -28.28 16.73 -16.86
N ALA A 334 -27.77 16.25 -17.98
CA ALA A 334 -28.12 16.71 -19.33
C ALA A 334 -28.43 15.51 -20.22
N SER A 335 -29.57 15.53 -20.91
CA SER A 335 -30.05 14.42 -21.77
C SER A 335 -30.07 13.05 -21.07
N GLY A 336 -30.30 13.03 -19.75
CA GLY A 336 -30.32 11.81 -18.92
C GLY A 336 -28.98 11.43 -18.29
N LEU A 337 -27.84 11.93 -18.80
CA LEU A 337 -26.49 11.60 -18.34
C LEU A 337 -25.97 12.63 -17.32
N VAL A 338 -25.10 12.21 -16.38
CA VAL A 338 -24.46 13.13 -15.42
C VAL A 338 -23.63 14.17 -16.17
N GLN A 339 -23.92 15.46 -15.95
CA GLN A 339 -23.22 16.58 -16.57
C GLN A 339 -22.12 17.14 -15.65
N SER A 340 -22.43 17.33 -14.36
CA SER A 340 -21.43 17.68 -13.35
C SER A 340 -21.71 17.03 -12.01
N VAL A 341 -20.64 16.87 -11.22
CA VAL A 341 -20.70 16.54 -9.80
C VAL A 341 -20.02 17.69 -9.06
N THR A 342 -20.70 18.25 -8.06
CA THR A 342 -20.19 19.38 -7.27
C THR A 342 -20.13 19.01 -5.80
N ALA A 343 -18.91 19.01 -5.25
CA ALA A 343 -18.68 18.99 -3.82
C ALA A 343 -18.99 20.37 -3.24
N GLN A 344 -20.11 20.46 -2.52
CA GLN A 344 -20.46 21.65 -1.78
C GLN A 344 -19.82 21.62 -0.39
N SER A 345 -19.37 22.79 0.06
CA SER A 345 -18.57 22.96 1.25
C SER A 345 -19.04 24.23 1.97
N GLY A 346 -19.28 24.14 3.29
CA GLY A 346 -19.96 25.16 4.09
C GLY A 346 -19.15 26.42 4.42
N GLY A 347 -18.32 26.90 3.50
CA GLY A 347 -17.41 28.03 3.73
C GLY A 347 -16.18 28.10 2.82
N SER A 348 -15.94 27.08 1.98
CA SER A 348 -14.83 27.03 1.02
C SER A 348 -15.34 26.90 -0.43
N PRO A 349 -14.55 27.26 -1.47
CA PRO A 349 -14.98 27.16 -2.86
C PRO A 349 -15.48 25.76 -3.23
N SER A 350 -16.59 25.68 -3.97
CA SER A 350 -17.18 24.41 -4.40
C SER A 350 -16.33 23.78 -5.51
N ARG A 351 -15.85 22.55 -5.30
CA ARG A 351 -15.12 21.79 -6.32
C ARG A 351 -16.13 21.13 -7.26
N THR A 352 -15.97 21.32 -8.58
CA THR A 352 -16.86 20.76 -9.59
C THR A 352 -16.07 19.98 -10.64
N TRP A 353 -16.52 18.76 -10.90
CA TRP A 353 -16.05 17.89 -11.97
C TRP A 353 -17.05 17.92 -13.11
N GLN A 354 -16.57 17.99 -14.35
CA GLN A 354 -17.41 18.12 -15.55
C GLN A 354 -17.23 16.93 -16.48
N TYR A 355 -18.34 16.35 -16.95
CA TYR A 355 -18.38 15.13 -17.75
C TYR A 355 -18.81 15.48 -19.18
N GLN A 356 -18.00 15.08 -20.16
CA GLN A 356 -18.20 15.40 -21.58
C GLN A 356 -18.34 14.13 -22.41
N TYR A 357 -19.33 14.13 -23.30
CA TYR A 357 -19.75 12.94 -24.04
C TYR A 357 -19.54 13.11 -25.54
N SER A 358 -19.16 12.02 -26.21
CA SER A 358 -19.21 11.89 -27.68
C SER A 358 -20.42 11.01 -28.03
N GLY A 359 -21.52 11.65 -28.42
CA GLY A 359 -22.84 11.01 -28.42
C GLY A 359 -23.22 10.63 -26.99
N SER A 360 -23.39 9.32 -26.74
CA SER A 360 -23.71 8.76 -25.41
C SER A 360 -22.53 8.05 -24.74
N ARG A 361 -21.29 8.29 -25.19
CA ARG A 361 -20.07 7.72 -24.60
C ARG A 361 -19.27 8.76 -23.84
N LEU A 362 -18.78 8.43 -22.64
CA LEU A 362 -17.99 9.34 -21.82
C LEU A 362 -16.59 9.51 -22.43
N TRP A 363 -16.35 10.66 -23.04
CA TRP A 363 -15.12 10.99 -23.76
C TRP A 363 -14.07 11.63 -22.84
N LYS A 364 -14.50 12.51 -21.94
CA LYS A 364 -13.60 13.34 -21.13
C LYS A 364 -14.22 13.71 -19.78
N VAL A 365 -13.38 13.76 -18.74
CA VAL A 365 -13.77 14.29 -17.42
C VAL A 365 -12.74 15.32 -16.99
N HIS A 366 -13.17 16.56 -16.80
CA HIS A 366 -12.34 17.63 -16.26
C HIS A 366 -12.45 17.69 -14.73
N GLN A 367 -11.29 17.80 -14.08
CA GLN A 367 -11.14 18.14 -12.67
C GLN A 367 -11.33 19.66 -12.45
N PRO A 368 -11.51 20.12 -11.20
CA PRO A 368 -11.61 21.55 -10.87
C PRO A 368 -10.45 22.41 -11.38
N ASP A 369 -9.22 21.89 -11.46
CA ASP A 369 -8.06 22.61 -12.01
C ASP A 369 -7.94 22.52 -13.56
N SER A 370 -9.03 22.15 -14.23
CA SER A 370 -9.15 21.93 -15.68
C SER A 370 -8.31 20.79 -16.28
N SER A 371 -7.40 20.17 -15.52
CA SER A 371 -6.75 18.92 -15.94
C SER A 371 -7.79 17.80 -16.12
N TYR A 372 -7.54 16.83 -17.01
CA TYR A 372 -8.60 15.93 -17.45
C TYR A 372 -8.15 14.50 -17.73
N TRP A 373 -9.12 13.60 -17.56
CA TRP A 373 -9.08 12.26 -18.12
C TRP A 373 -9.68 12.24 -19.52
N GLU A 374 -9.21 11.33 -20.39
CA GLU A 374 -9.69 11.20 -21.78
C GLU A 374 -9.72 9.72 -22.18
N PHE A 375 -10.80 9.28 -22.85
CA PHE A 375 -11.15 7.87 -23.02
C PHE A 375 -11.48 7.52 -24.48
N THR A 376 -10.79 6.51 -25.03
CA THR A 376 -11.12 5.94 -26.36
C THR A 376 -11.32 4.44 -26.21
N LEU A 377 -12.46 4.03 -25.66
CA LEU A 377 -12.80 2.62 -25.37
C LEU A 377 -13.81 2.02 -26.36
N ALA A 378 -14.05 2.69 -27.50
CA ALA A 378 -15.12 2.34 -28.45
C ALA A 378 -15.06 0.91 -29.03
N GLN A 379 -13.89 0.27 -29.06
CA GLN A 379 -13.77 -1.12 -29.51
C GLN A 379 -14.19 -2.14 -28.42
N PHE A 380 -14.13 -1.76 -27.15
CA PHE A 380 -14.46 -2.64 -26.01
C PHE A 380 -15.97 -2.82 -25.79
N SER A 381 -16.84 -2.04 -26.43
CA SER A 381 -18.30 -2.25 -26.46
C SER A 381 -18.81 -2.93 -27.74
N ASN A 382 -18.00 -2.94 -28.80
CA ASN A 382 -18.42 -3.24 -30.18
C ASN A 382 -18.00 -4.66 -30.65
N VAL A 383 -17.68 -5.56 -29.71
CA VAL A 383 -17.15 -6.89 -30.01
C VAL A 383 -18.25 -7.79 -30.62
N PRO A 384 -18.06 -8.38 -31.82
CA PRO A 384 -18.99 -9.36 -32.39
C PRO A 384 -19.18 -10.59 -31.50
N LEU A 385 -20.37 -11.20 -31.61
CA LEU A 385 -20.63 -12.51 -31.03
C LEU A 385 -20.35 -13.63 -32.03
N ALA A 386 -20.18 -14.82 -31.47
CA ALA A 386 -20.81 -16.06 -31.94
C ALA A 386 -22.01 -15.81 -32.89
N THR A 387 -21.90 -16.29 -34.12
CA THR A 387 -23.03 -16.40 -35.06
C THR A 387 -23.53 -17.82 -34.99
N ALA A 388 -24.83 -18.01 -34.70
CA ALA A 388 -25.44 -19.32 -34.39
C ALA A 388 -25.57 -20.29 -35.58
N THR A 389 -24.49 -20.47 -36.35
CA THR A 389 -24.37 -21.32 -37.53
C THR A 389 -23.73 -22.67 -37.25
N ASP A 390 -23.05 -22.84 -36.10
CA ASP A 390 -22.59 -24.15 -35.62
C ASP A 390 -23.67 -24.78 -34.71
N PRO A 391 -24.04 -26.07 -34.91
CA PRO A 391 -25.02 -26.75 -34.08
C PRO A 391 -24.42 -27.07 -32.71
N SER A 392 -24.73 -26.22 -31.72
CA SER A 392 -24.32 -26.48 -30.33
C SER A 392 -24.83 -27.83 -29.85
N ASN A 393 -23.97 -28.62 -29.22
CA ASN A 393 -24.19 -30.05 -28.97
C ASN A 393 -23.85 -30.43 -27.52
N CYS A 394 -24.07 -29.50 -26.59
CA CYS A 394 -23.60 -29.50 -25.19
C CYS A 394 -22.07 -29.63 -24.96
N ASN A 395 -21.28 -30.13 -25.92
CA ASN A 395 -19.84 -30.35 -25.79
C ASN A 395 -18.98 -29.12 -26.02
N ALA A 396 -19.34 -28.31 -27.02
CA ALA A 396 -18.62 -27.11 -27.41
C ALA A 396 -19.49 -25.87 -27.18
N ALA A 397 -18.85 -24.79 -26.74
CA ALA A 397 -19.42 -23.46 -26.81
C ALA A 397 -18.90 -22.77 -28.08
N ASP A 398 -19.78 -22.08 -28.83
CA ASP A 398 -19.31 -21.15 -29.87
C ASP A 398 -18.51 -20.04 -29.18
N LEU A 399 -17.22 -19.97 -29.52
CA LEU A 399 -16.28 -19.03 -28.93
C LEU A 399 -16.43 -17.63 -29.53
N GLY A 400 -17.06 -17.49 -30.70
CA GLY A 400 -17.21 -16.24 -31.43
C GLY A 400 -15.97 -15.78 -32.18
N THR A 401 -16.10 -14.67 -32.92
CA THR A 401 -15.02 -14.11 -33.74
C THR A 401 -13.78 -13.80 -32.90
N GLN A 402 -12.64 -14.39 -33.26
CA GLN A 402 -11.35 -14.03 -32.68
C GLN A 402 -10.85 -12.70 -33.26
N GLY A 403 -10.23 -11.90 -32.39
CA GLY A 403 -9.67 -10.61 -32.74
C GLY A 403 -9.04 -9.95 -31.51
N THR A 404 -8.20 -8.94 -31.77
CA THR A 404 -7.63 -8.07 -30.74
C THR A 404 -8.24 -6.68 -30.87
N TYR A 405 -8.82 -6.21 -29.78
CA TYR A 405 -9.48 -4.92 -29.65
C TYR A 405 -8.60 -4.01 -28.79
N THR A 406 -8.51 -2.73 -29.12
CA THR A 406 -7.70 -1.76 -28.38
C THR A 406 -8.52 -0.62 -27.82
N GLY A 407 -8.11 -0.14 -26.65
CA GLY A 407 -8.69 1.02 -26.00
C GLY A 407 -7.61 1.82 -25.26
N THR A 408 -7.78 3.14 -25.21
CA THR A 408 -6.87 4.03 -24.48
C THR A 408 -7.56 4.79 -23.37
N VAL A 409 -6.81 5.01 -22.29
CA VAL A 409 -7.17 5.91 -21.18
C VAL A 409 -5.99 6.85 -20.95
N ARG A 410 -6.26 8.16 -20.89
CA ARG A 410 -5.26 9.18 -20.53
C ARG A 410 -5.57 9.75 -19.16
N HIS A 411 -4.54 9.83 -18.32
CA HIS A 411 -4.56 10.34 -16.96
C HIS A 411 -4.24 11.86 -16.96
N PRO A 412 -4.78 12.67 -16.02
CA PRO A 412 -4.48 14.10 -15.89
C PRO A 412 -2.98 14.48 -15.80
N SER A 413 -2.11 13.53 -15.45
CA SER A 413 -0.64 13.68 -15.46
C SER A 413 -0.03 13.79 -16.86
N GLY A 414 -0.78 13.47 -17.91
CA GLY A 414 -0.29 13.31 -19.29
C GLY A 414 0.04 11.87 -19.69
N ALA A 415 0.02 10.91 -18.75
CA ALA A 415 0.26 9.50 -19.06
C ALA A 415 -0.92 8.89 -19.82
N THR A 416 -0.63 8.02 -20.78
CA THR A 416 -1.62 7.29 -21.59
C THR A 416 -1.38 5.79 -21.46
N GLY A 417 -2.42 5.06 -21.05
CA GLY A 417 -2.47 3.61 -21.03
C GLY A 417 -3.16 3.12 -22.29
N LEU A 418 -2.47 2.27 -23.06
CA LEU A 418 -3.02 1.48 -24.15
C LEU A 418 -3.25 0.05 -23.66
N PHE A 419 -4.48 -0.43 -23.83
CA PHE A 419 -4.91 -1.76 -23.41
C PHE A 419 -5.34 -2.57 -24.63
N ALA A 420 -4.83 -3.79 -24.77
CA ALA A 420 -5.19 -4.73 -25.82
C ALA A 420 -5.93 -5.94 -25.22
N LEU A 421 -7.19 -6.12 -25.61
CA LEU A 421 -8.01 -7.27 -25.25
C LEU A 421 -8.07 -8.24 -26.43
N THR A 422 -7.72 -9.50 -26.22
CA THR A 422 -7.92 -10.57 -27.20
C THR A 422 -8.97 -11.52 -26.67
N ARG A 423 -9.91 -11.98 -27.52
CA ARG A 423 -10.85 -13.01 -27.07
C ARG A 423 -10.10 -14.35 -26.90
N LEU A 424 -10.00 -14.84 -25.68
CA LEU A 424 -9.38 -16.13 -25.35
C LEU A 424 -10.41 -17.12 -24.81
N GLU A 425 -10.12 -18.40 -24.98
CA GLU A 425 -10.86 -19.49 -24.35
C GLU A 425 -10.21 -19.86 -23.01
N HIS A 426 -11.03 -20.15 -22.00
CA HIS A 426 -10.64 -20.79 -20.75
C HIS A 426 -11.52 -22.00 -20.49
N GLY A 427 -11.07 -22.91 -19.65
CA GLY A 427 -11.88 -24.06 -19.27
C GLY A 427 -11.46 -24.73 -17.97
N ARG A 428 -12.13 -25.85 -17.73
CA ARG A 428 -12.32 -26.51 -16.44
C ARG A 428 -12.17 -28.03 -16.60
N SER A 429 -11.79 -28.72 -15.53
CA SER A 429 -11.74 -30.18 -15.50
C SER A 429 -12.63 -30.75 -14.39
N TRP A 430 -13.11 -31.98 -14.60
CA TRP A 430 -14.15 -32.67 -13.84
C TRP A 430 -15.45 -31.87 -13.73
N VAL A 431 -15.86 -31.19 -14.81
CA VAL A 431 -17.19 -30.57 -14.89
C VAL A 431 -18.24 -31.66 -15.08
N LYS A 432 -19.34 -31.61 -14.33
CA LYS A 432 -20.45 -32.56 -14.49
C LYS A 432 -21.14 -32.33 -15.83
N TRP A 433 -21.41 -33.39 -16.59
CA TRP A 433 -22.19 -33.31 -17.81
C TRP A 433 -23.66 -33.04 -17.46
N ASN A 434 -24.14 -31.85 -17.75
CA ASN A 434 -25.55 -31.47 -17.56
C ASN A 434 -26.04 -30.75 -18.83
N CYS A 435 -26.55 -31.55 -19.77
CA CYS A 435 -26.95 -31.09 -21.10
C CYS A 435 -28.42 -30.65 -21.12
N ILE A 436 -28.67 -29.39 -21.48
CA ILE A 436 -30.01 -28.83 -21.66
C ILE A 436 -30.36 -28.88 -23.15
N ILE A 437 -31.37 -29.68 -23.46
CA ILE A 437 -31.97 -29.79 -24.80
C ILE A 437 -33.07 -28.72 -24.94
N PRO A 438 -33.23 -28.04 -26.09
CA PRO A 438 -34.30 -27.07 -26.29
C PRO A 438 -35.71 -27.70 -26.11
N PRO A 439 -36.69 -26.99 -25.56
CA PRO A 439 -38.10 -27.42 -25.59
C PRO A 439 -38.53 -27.80 -27.01
N GLY A 440 -39.29 -28.89 -27.14
CA GLY A 440 -39.75 -29.41 -28.43
C GLY A 440 -38.70 -30.17 -29.25
N SER A 441 -37.41 -30.14 -28.90
CA SER A 441 -36.37 -30.93 -29.58
C SER A 441 -36.19 -32.31 -28.94
N THR A 442 -36.00 -33.34 -29.77
CA THR A 442 -35.44 -34.64 -29.37
C THR A 442 -33.97 -34.81 -29.78
N GLU A 443 -33.39 -33.82 -30.47
CA GLU A 443 -32.01 -33.83 -30.93
C GLU A 443 -31.07 -33.06 -30.00
N ILE A 444 -29.82 -33.53 -29.94
CA ILE A 444 -28.68 -32.82 -29.32
C ILE A 444 -28.31 -31.58 -30.16
N SER A 445 -28.72 -31.50 -31.42
CA SER A 445 -28.61 -30.32 -32.30
C SER A 445 -29.29 -29.08 -31.68
N GLY A 446 -28.50 -28.06 -31.31
CA GLY A 446 -28.99 -26.84 -30.66
C GLY A 446 -29.02 -26.88 -29.13
N SER A 447 -28.48 -27.94 -28.50
CA SER A 447 -28.40 -28.10 -27.03
C SER A 447 -27.17 -27.39 -26.43
N TRP A 448 -27.26 -27.03 -25.15
CA TRP A 448 -26.19 -26.33 -24.41
C TRP A 448 -25.96 -26.92 -23.01
N SER A 449 -24.72 -26.87 -22.51
CA SER A 449 -24.47 -27.29 -21.12
C SER A 449 -24.95 -26.24 -20.12
N ALA A 450 -25.57 -26.68 -19.03
CA ALA A 450 -25.87 -25.83 -17.87
C ALA A 450 -24.59 -25.22 -17.29
N GLN A 451 -23.59 -26.07 -17.07
CA GLN A 451 -22.23 -25.76 -16.61
C GLN A 451 -21.24 -26.10 -17.73
N PRO A 452 -20.75 -25.14 -18.52
CA PRO A 452 -19.86 -25.44 -19.63
C PRO A 452 -18.43 -25.73 -19.13
N ARG A 453 -17.76 -26.72 -19.76
CA ARG A 453 -16.35 -27.03 -19.52
C ARG A 453 -15.38 -25.99 -20.10
N GLN A 454 -15.82 -25.18 -21.06
CA GLN A 454 -15.06 -24.13 -21.71
C GLN A 454 -15.91 -22.86 -21.89
N PHE A 455 -15.31 -21.68 -21.82
CA PHE A 455 -15.95 -20.38 -21.99
C PHE A 455 -14.97 -19.36 -22.59
N SER A 456 -15.44 -18.33 -23.29
CA SER A 456 -14.58 -17.27 -23.84
C SER A 456 -14.72 -15.95 -23.09
N GLU A 457 -13.60 -15.24 -22.95
CA GLU A 457 -13.49 -13.95 -22.26
C GLU A 457 -12.67 -12.95 -23.10
N LEU A 458 -12.89 -11.65 -22.90
CA LEU A 458 -12.05 -10.58 -23.44
C LEU A 458 -10.85 -10.34 -22.52
N SER A 459 -9.86 -11.21 -22.65
CA SER A 459 -8.64 -11.20 -21.82
C SER A 459 -7.67 -10.09 -22.22
N LEU A 460 -7.20 -9.31 -21.26
CA LEU A 460 -6.09 -8.37 -21.45
C LEU A 460 -4.81 -9.14 -21.80
N THR A 461 -4.30 -8.98 -23.02
CA THR A 461 -3.08 -9.63 -23.52
C THR A 461 -1.87 -8.70 -23.51
N ALA A 462 -2.07 -7.38 -23.60
CA ALA A 462 -1.00 -6.40 -23.43
C ALA A 462 -1.49 -5.07 -22.82
N LYS A 463 -0.63 -4.43 -22.03
CA LYS A 463 -0.81 -3.09 -21.48
C LYS A 463 0.45 -2.27 -21.74
N THR A 464 0.34 -1.07 -22.31
CA THR A 464 1.47 -0.16 -22.50
C THR A 464 1.18 1.20 -21.85
N ILE A 465 2.13 1.75 -21.11
CA ILE A 465 2.05 3.08 -20.50
C ILE A 465 3.11 3.99 -21.14
N SER A 466 2.66 5.10 -21.73
CA SER A 466 3.49 6.11 -22.41
C SER A 466 3.13 7.53 -21.96
N GLY A 467 3.98 8.50 -22.29
CA GLY A 467 3.82 9.91 -21.90
C GLY A 467 5.17 10.62 -21.81
N ALA A 468 5.15 11.92 -21.51
CA ALA A 468 6.36 12.74 -21.38
C ALA A 468 7.36 12.12 -20.39
N GLY A 469 8.61 11.95 -20.80
CA GLY A 469 9.69 11.38 -19.98
C GLY A 469 9.63 9.86 -19.77
N LEU A 470 8.64 9.15 -20.32
CA LEU A 470 8.51 7.69 -20.21
C LEU A 470 9.06 6.98 -21.47
N PRO A 471 9.77 5.84 -21.35
CA PRO A 471 10.32 5.12 -22.50
C PRO A 471 9.27 4.26 -23.24
N GLY A 472 8.03 4.17 -22.73
CA GLY A 472 7.03 3.19 -23.16
C GLY A 472 7.18 1.88 -22.36
N TYR A 473 6.50 1.78 -21.23
CA TYR A 473 6.52 0.59 -20.39
C TYR A 473 5.43 -0.38 -20.84
N THR A 474 5.78 -1.59 -21.30
CA THR A 474 4.82 -2.60 -21.77
C THR A 474 4.85 -3.86 -20.92
N TRP A 475 3.67 -4.29 -20.46
CA TRP A 475 3.39 -5.58 -19.84
C TRP A 475 2.70 -6.49 -20.86
N ALA A 476 3.09 -7.76 -20.90
CA ALA A 476 2.46 -8.79 -21.72
C ALA A 476 1.89 -9.92 -20.85
N TYR A 477 0.72 -10.43 -21.20
CA TYR A 477 -0.04 -11.39 -20.42
C TYR A 477 -0.32 -12.63 -21.27
N ALA A 478 0.17 -13.79 -20.82
CA ALA A 478 -0.04 -15.08 -21.45
C ALA A 478 -0.90 -15.97 -20.55
N TYR A 479 -1.96 -16.58 -21.08
CA TYR A 479 -2.90 -17.41 -20.32
C TYR A 479 -2.90 -18.85 -20.83
N ASN A 480 -3.29 -19.78 -19.96
CA ASN A 480 -3.42 -21.21 -20.25
C ASN A 480 -2.10 -21.89 -20.68
N GLU A 481 -0.92 -21.38 -20.26
CA GLU A 481 0.40 -21.77 -20.82
C GLU A 481 0.75 -23.27 -20.70
N ASN A 482 0.04 -24.03 -19.88
CA ASN A 482 0.27 -25.46 -19.63
C ASN A 482 -0.92 -26.37 -19.98
N ILE A 483 -1.97 -25.85 -20.63
CA ILE A 483 -3.19 -26.61 -20.97
C ILE A 483 -3.73 -26.25 -22.36
N GLY A 484 -4.36 -27.20 -23.04
CA GLY A 484 -5.07 -26.98 -24.30
C GLY A 484 -6.57 -27.25 -24.20
N ALA A 485 -7.30 -27.08 -25.31
CA ALA A 485 -8.74 -27.34 -25.38
C ALA A 485 -9.15 -28.80 -25.07
N GLY A 486 -8.19 -29.74 -25.13
CA GLY A 486 -8.36 -31.14 -24.72
C GLY A 486 -8.24 -31.40 -23.21
N ASP A 487 -7.66 -30.47 -22.43
CA ASP A 487 -7.62 -30.56 -20.96
C ASP A 487 -8.91 -30.08 -20.31
N TYR A 488 -9.69 -29.27 -21.02
CA TYR A 488 -11.05 -28.91 -20.61
C TYR A 488 -11.92 -30.15 -20.77
N CYS A 489 -12.36 -30.77 -19.68
CA CYS A 489 -12.93 -32.14 -19.72
C CYS A 489 -14.08 -32.37 -18.73
N TRP A 490 -14.94 -33.31 -19.09
CA TRP A 490 -16.09 -33.74 -18.29
C TRP A 490 -15.74 -34.82 -17.28
N ASP A 491 -16.42 -34.85 -16.13
CA ASP A 491 -16.31 -35.92 -15.15
C ASP A 491 -16.82 -37.26 -15.75
N PRO A 492 -15.98 -38.30 -15.88
CA PRO A 492 -16.40 -39.60 -16.42
C PRO A 492 -17.50 -40.27 -15.59
N VAL A 493 -17.66 -39.94 -14.30
CA VAL A 493 -18.71 -40.52 -13.43
C VAL A 493 -20.10 -39.97 -13.78
N GLY A 494 -20.18 -38.74 -14.31
CA GLY A 494 -21.45 -38.11 -14.72
C GLY A 494 -21.81 -38.29 -16.20
N ALA A 495 -20.89 -38.81 -17.03
CA ALA A 495 -21.01 -38.79 -18.50
C ALA A 495 -21.77 -40.00 -19.12
N GLY A 496 -22.38 -40.86 -18.29
CA GLY A 496 -22.82 -42.23 -18.63
C GLY A 496 -23.50 -42.40 -20.00
N GLY A 497 -22.74 -42.91 -20.98
CA GLY A 497 -23.23 -43.26 -22.32
C GLY A 497 -23.54 -42.08 -23.26
N SER A 498 -23.30 -40.84 -22.84
CA SER A 498 -23.59 -39.64 -23.64
C SER A 498 -22.44 -39.28 -24.59
N SER A 499 -22.70 -38.36 -25.52
CA SER A 499 -21.70 -37.83 -26.46
C SER A 499 -20.56 -37.03 -25.80
N ALA A 500 -20.52 -36.91 -24.47
CA ALA A 500 -19.61 -36.05 -23.72
C ALA A 500 -18.12 -36.32 -24.05
N SER A 501 -17.43 -35.30 -24.54
CA SER A 501 -16.03 -35.37 -24.95
C SER A 501 -15.30 -34.02 -24.80
N PRO A 502 -14.02 -33.99 -24.38
CA PRO A 502 -13.26 -35.13 -23.84
C PRO A 502 -13.67 -35.45 -22.40
N LEU A 503 -13.48 -36.71 -21.99
CA LEU A 503 -13.65 -37.14 -20.59
C LEU A 503 -12.33 -36.98 -19.83
N CYS A 504 -12.41 -36.63 -18.55
CA CYS A 504 -11.23 -36.52 -17.70
C CYS A 504 -10.64 -37.88 -17.34
N THR A 505 -9.32 -37.93 -17.28
CA THR A 505 -8.52 -39.08 -16.85
C THR A 505 -7.65 -38.70 -15.66
N ALA A 506 -7.00 -39.66 -15.01
CA ALA A 506 -6.08 -39.37 -13.89
C ALA A 506 -4.89 -38.44 -14.28
N SER A 507 -4.63 -38.24 -15.57
CA SER A 507 -3.61 -37.33 -16.11
C SER A 507 -4.16 -36.00 -16.66
N SER A 508 -5.47 -35.78 -16.67
CA SER A 508 -6.06 -34.52 -17.13
C SER A 508 -5.70 -33.35 -16.20
N ALA A 509 -5.41 -32.18 -16.76
CA ALA A 509 -4.91 -31.04 -15.98
C ALA A 509 -5.89 -30.60 -14.87
N THR A 510 -5.35 -30.36 -13.68
CA THR A 510 -6.09 -29.81 -12.52
C THR A 510 -5.74 -28.35 -12.22
N THR A 511 -4.74 -27.81 -12.93
CA THR A 511 -4.28 -26.42 -12.76
C THR A 511 -3.95 -25.75 -14.10
N LYS A 512 -4.20 -24.44 -14.20
CA LYS A 512 -3.77 -23.60 -15.33
C LYS A 512 -2.77 -22.53 -14.91
N THR A 513 -1.96 -22.11 -15.88
CA THR A 513 -0.85 -21.19 -15.68
C THR A 513 -1.08 -19.90 -16.46
N VAL A 514 -0.73 -18.78 -15.85
CA VAL A 514 -0.81 -17.43 -16.42
C VAL A 514 0.49 -16.70 -16.11
N SER A 515 1.16 -16.13 -17.10
CA SER A 515 2.38 -15.34 -16.92
C SER A 515 2.18 -13.89 -17.30
N VAL A 516 2.69 -13.00 -16.45
CA VAL A 516 2.81 -11.55 -16.71
C VAL A 516 4.29 -11.23 -16.87
N THR A 517 4.69 -10.88 -18.08
CA THR A 517 6.03 -10.36 -18.39
C THR A 517 6.01 -8.85 -18.26
N ASP A 518 6.93 -8.31 -17.45
CA ASP A 518 7.01 -6.87 -17.18
C ASP A 518 7.93 -6.13 -18.17
N PRO A 519 7.99 -4.78 -18.13
CA PRO A 519 8.80 -3.98 -19.04
C PRO A 519 10.33 -4.11 -18.84
N ARG A 520 10.79 -4.84 -17.82
CA ARG A 520 12.20 -5.21 -17.60
C ARG A 520 12.52 -6.60 -18.20
N GLY A 521 11.51 -7.33 -18.66
CA GLY A 521 11.61 -8.71 -19.13
C GLY A 521 11.53 -9.76 -18.02
N TYR A 522 11.16 -9.38 -16.79
CA TYR A 522 10.94 -10.34 -15.72
C TYR A 522 9.53 -10.93 -15.79
N VAL A 523 9.45 -12.25 -15.69
CA VAL A 523 8.17 -12.98 -15.69
C VAL A 523 7.72 -13.23 -14.26
N THR A 524 6.48 -12.86 -13.94
CA THR A 524 5.76 -13.36 -12.77
C THR A 524 4.64 -14.29 -13.24
N ARG A 525 4.66 -15.54 -12.77
CA ARG A 525 3.74 -16.60 -13.16
C ARG A 525 2.82 -16.98 -12.01
N TYR A 526 1.56 -17.21 -12.33
CA TYR A 526 0.51 -17.60 -11.40
C TYR A 526 -0.03 -18.98 -11.83
N THR A 527 -0.27 -19.87 -10.86
CA THR A 527 -0.92 -21.16 -11.10
C THR A 527 -2.23 -21.21 -10.34
N TYR A 528 -3.33 -21.41 -11.06
CA TYR A 528 -4.68 -21.48 -10.54
C TYR A 528 -5.24 -22.90 -10.63
N GLY A 529 -6.11 -23.28 -9.70
CA GLY A 529 -6.94 -24.47 -9.85
C GLY A 529 -7.97 -24.32 -10.97
N ILE A 530 -8.23 -25.40 -11.70
CA ILE A 530 -9.32 -25.50 -12.70
C ILE A 530 -10.28 -26.66 -12.45
N ARG A 531 -10.11 -27.38 -11.34
CA ARG A 531 -10.97 -28.53 -11.02
C ARG A 531 -12.28 -28.04 -10.42
N SER A 532 -13.38 -28.30 -11.14
CA SER A 532 -14.74 -27.98 -10.72
C SER A 532 -15.03 -28.56 -9.33
N GLU A 533 -15.83 -27.84 -8.53
CA GLU A 533 -16.19 -28.21 -7.14
C GLU A 533 -15.01 -28.57 -6.20
N VAL A 534 -13.77 -28.19 -6.52
CA VAL A 534 -12.60 -28.47 -5.68
C VAL A 534 -11.74 -27.23 -5.44
N ASN A 535 -11.24 -26.60 -6.52
CA ASN A 535 -10.31 -25.47 -6.41
C ASN A 535 -10.35 -24.49 -7.59
N GLU A 536 -11.41 -24.54 -8.41
CA GLU A 536 -11.56 -23.67 -9.58
C GLU A 536 -11.38 -22.18 -9.22
N GLY A 537 -10.48 -21.49 -9.91
CA GLY A 537 -10.20 -20.07 -9.71
C GLY A 537 -9.35 -19.74 -8.46
N GLN A 538 -9.06 -20.69 -7.57
CA GLN A 538 -8.15 -20.45 -6.44
C GLN A 538 -6.70 -20.33 -6.90
N LEU A 539 -5.96 -19.38 -6.33
CA LEU A 539 -4.53 -19.19 -6.58
C LEU A 539 -3.72 -20.19 -5.75
N LEU A 540 -3.06 -21.16 -6.40
CA LEU A 540 -2.32 -22.23 -5.73
C LEU A 540 -0.81 -21.94 -5.66
N LYS A 541 -0.28 -21.12 -6.59
CA LYS A 541 1.16 -20.81 -6.68
C LYS A 541 1.41 -19.47 -7.34
N THR A 542 2.47 -18.77 -6.92
CA THR A 542 3.05 -17.61 -7.59
C THR A 542 4.57 -17.76 -7.69
N GLU A 543 5.13 -17.58 -8.87
CA GLU A 543 6.57 -17.64 -9.16
C GLU A 543 7.02 -16.28 -9.69
N ILE A 544 7.85 -15.57 -8.93
CA ILE A 544 8.31 -14.21 -9.24
C ILE A 544 9.74 -14.25 -9.78
N GLY A 545 9.99 -13.57 -10.89
CA GLY A 545 11.32 -13.47 -11.50
C GLY A 545 11.77 -14.77 -12.15
N VAL A 546 10.90 -15.41 -12.93
CA VAL A 546 11.21 -16.67 -13.60
C VAL A 546 12.27 -16.44 -14.70
N SER A 547 13.39 -17.14 -14.61
CA SER A 547 14.47 -17.14 -15.60
C SER A 547 15.07 -18.54 -15.73
N GLY A 548 15.29 -19.03 -16.95
CA GLY A 548 15.81 -20.39 -17.18
C GLY A 548 14.96 -21.52 -16.57
N GLY A 549 13.68 -21.28 -16.28
CA GLY A 549 12.77 -22.20 -15.57
C GLY A 549 12.82 -22.12 -14.04
N THR A 550 13.71 -21.32 -13.44
CA THR A 550 13.80 -21.11 -11.98
C THR A 550 13.25 -19.75 -11.58
N ALA A 551 12.48 -19.68 -10.49
CA ALA A 551 11.97 -18.43 -9.93
C ALA A 551 12.90 -17.86 -8.85
N ALA A 552 12.97 -16.54 -8.73
CA ALA A 552 13.70 -15.88 -7.64
C ALA A 552 12.97 -16.00 -6.28
N ARG A 553 11.63 -16.02 -6.33
CA ARG A 553 10.74 -16.41 -5.21
C ARG A 553 9.61 -17.29 -5.75
N THR A 554 9.28 -18.35 -5.03
CA THR A 554 8.04 -19.13 -5.22
C THR A 554 7.20 -19.01 -3.96
N VAL A 555 5.90 -18.76 -4.09
CA VAL A 555 4.91 -18.89 -3.03
C VAL A 555 3.94 -19.99 -3.44
N THR A 556 3.64 -20.94 -2.55
CA THR A 556 2.67 -22.02 -2.76
C THR A 556 1.62 -21.94 -1.66
N ILE A 557 0.34 -22.06 -2.02
CA ILE A 557 -0.81 -21.90 -1.13
C ILE A 557 -1.61 -23.21 -1.09
N GLU A 558 -1.86 -23.71 0.12
CA GLU A 558 -2.75 -24.84 0.42
C GLU A 558 -3.96 -24.30 1.18
N TYR A 559 -5.16 -24.59 0.69
CA TYR A 559 -6.42 -24.23 1.33
C TYR A 559 -6.96 -25.40 2.15
N GLN A 560 -7.76 -25.14 3.18
CA GLN A 560 -8.40 -26.19 3.98
C GLN A 560 -9.57 -26.82 3.20
N PRO A 561 -9.51 -28.10 2.81
CA PRO A 561 -10.64 -28.75 2.15
C PRO A 561 -11.83 -28.92 3.10
N VAL A 562 -13.03 -28.71 2.58
CA VAL A 562 -14.29 -28.87 3.32
C VAL A 562 -15.08 -30.12 2.89
N SER A 563 -14.79 -30.67 1.71
CA SER A 563 -15.23 -32.01 1.29
C SER A 563 -14.10 -32.80 0.65
N ALA A 564 -14.20 -34.13 0.68
CA ALA A 564 -13.34 -35.01 -0.08
C ALA A 564 -13.96 -35.33 -1.46
N PRO A 565 -13.14 -35.57 -2.52
CA PRO A 565 -13.65 -36.12 -3.78
C PRO A 565 -14.36 -37.46 -3.51
N GLY A 566 -15.67 -37.50 -3.71
CA GLY A 566 -16.54 -38.61 -3.29
C GLY A 566 -17.64 -38.26 -2.28
N GLY A 567 -17.74 -37.00 -1.84
CA GLY A 567 -18.94 -36.48 -1.17
C GLY A 567 -19.01 -36.65 0.35
N PHE A 568 -18.07 -37.36 0.97
CA PHE A 568 -17.92 -37.35 2.42
C PHE A 568 -17.20 -36.06 2.86
N GLY A 569 -17.84 -35.28 3.73
CA GLY A 569 -17.34 -33.98 4.20
C GLY A 569 -16.16 -34.11 5.17
N TYR A 570 -15.26 -33.13 5.17
CA TYR A 570 -14.32 -32.96 6.27
C TYR A 570 -15.04 -32.27 7.44
N SER A 571 -14.85 -32.78 8.66
CA SER A 571 -15.41 -32.14 9.86
C SER A 571 -14.70 -30.81 10.14
N VAL A 572 -15.26 -29.70 9.69
CA VAL A 572 -14.80 -28.33 9.96
C VAL A 572 -15.66 -27.66 11.02
N PRO A 573 -15.12 -26.72 11.84
CA PRO A 573 -15.88 -26.08 12.91
C PRO A 573 -16.88 -25.02 12.46
N TRP A 574 -16.89 -24.63 11.18
CA TRP A 574 -17.83 -23.68 10.58
C TRP A 574 -18.93 -24.37 9.75
N PRO A 575 -20.07 -23.70 9.50
CA PRO A 575 -21.13 -24.23 8.62
C PRO A 575 -20.61 -24.49 7.20
N ALA A 576 -20.74 -25.75 6.76
CA ALA A 576 -20.37 -26.22 5.42
C ALA A 576 -21.55 -27.05 4.86
N PRO A 577 -22.31 -26.55 3.86
CA PRO A 577 -22.20 -25.22 3.25
C PRO A 577 -22.54 -24.07 4.21
N TYR A 578 -22.07 -22.87 3.88
CA TYR A 578 -22.30 -21.65 4.64
C TYR A 578 -23.63 -20.97 4.25
N GLY A 579 -24.01 -21.06 2.98
CA GLY A 579 -25.31 -20.69 2.43
C GLY A 579 -25.63 -21.55 1.20
N HIS A 580 -26.75 -21.30 0.54
CA HIS A 580 -27.18 -22.01 -0.67
C HIS A 580 -27.33 -21.04 -1.84
N SER A 581 -26.73 -21.36 -2.99
CA SER A 581 -26.83 -20.59 -4.23
C SER A 581 -28.06 -21.02 -5.01
N ILE A 582 -28.94 -20.06 -5.29
CA ILE A 582 -30.14 -20.26 -6.11
C ILE A 582 -29.85 -20.27 -7.63
N GLN A 583 -28.58 -20.16 -8.05
CA GLN A 583 -28.14 -20.09 -9.44
C GLN A 583 -27.55 -21.45 -9.89
N PRO A 584 -28.32 -22.33 -10.56
CA PRO A 584 -27.88 -23.69 -10.89
C PRO A 584 -26.83 -23.80 -12.00
N ARG A 585 -26.39 -22.67 -12.61
CA ARG A 585 -25.33 -22.65 -13.63
C ARG A 585 -23.95 -22.24 -13.11
N GLY A 586 -23.86 -21.89 -11.82
CA GLY A 586 -22.60 -21.54 -11.17
C GLY A 586 -21.71 -22.76 -10.90
N ASN A 587 -20.55 -22.52 -10.28
CA ASN A 587 -19.86 -23.54 -9.50
C ASN A 587 -20.33 -23.36 -8.03
N ASN A 588 -21.55 -23.82 -7.76
CA ASN A 588 -22.28 -23.53 -6.53
C ASN A 588 -21.48 -23.92 -5.28
N TYR A 589 -20.79 -25.07 -5.31
CA TYR A 589 -19.88 -25.48 -4.24
C TYR A 589 -18.83 -24.40 -3.91
N MET A 590 -18.20 -23.77 -4.91
CA MET A 590 -17.21 -22.71 -4.66
C MET A 590 -17.85 -21.40 -4.19
N ALA A 591 -19.13 -21.15 -4.44
CA ALA A 591 -19.87 -20.01 -3.89
C ALA A 591 -20.28 -20.26 -2.42
N GLU A 592 -20.88 -21.43 -2.15
CA GLU A 592 -21.51 -21.83 -0.90
C GLU A 592 -20.52 -22.16 0.23
N GLN A 593 -19.27 -22.51 -0.10
CA GLN A 593 -18.27 -22.99 0.86
C GLN A 593 -17.23 -21.94 1.23
N ILE A 594 -16.98 -21.74 2.53
CA ILE A 594 -15.79 -21.01 3.02
C ILE A 594 -14.61 -21.99 3.02
N ILE A 595 -13.60 -21.70 2.20
CA ILE A 595 -12.41 -22.54 1.98
C ILE A 595 -11.16 -21.68 2.30
N PRO A 596 -10.76 -21.55 3.58
CA PRO A 596 -9.72 -20.61 4.01
C PRO A 596 -8.31 -21.09 3.64
N GLU A 597 -7.34 -20.17 3.62
CA GLU A 597 -5.91 -20.51 3.56
C GLU A 597 -5.52 -21.31 4.80
N LYS A 598 -4.81 -22.41 4.59
CA LYS A 598 -4.38 -23.36 5.62
C LYS A 598 -2.87 -23.36 5.79
N ARG A 599 -2.13 -23.31 4.68
CA ARG A 599 -0.68 -23.23 4.69
C ARG A 599 -0.14 -22.46 3.50
N ARG A 600 0.90 -21.66 3.76
CA ARG A 600 1.65 -20.89 2.78
C ARG A 600 3.13 -21.21 2.90
N LEU A 601 3.72 -21.69 1.80
CA LEU A 601 5.14 -21.99 1.69
C LEU A 601 5.80 -20.96 0.76
N THR A 602 6.65 -20.10 1.30
CA THR A 602 7.52 -19.23 0.50
C THR A 602 8.89 -19.90 0.35
N LEU A 603 9.41 -20.00 -0.86
CA LEU A 603 10.79 -20.40 -1.17
C LEU A 603 11.52 -19.20 -1.76
N GLN A 604 12.58 -18.75 -1.07
CA GLN A 604 13.50 -17.71 -1.55
C GLN A 604 14.92 -18.06 -1.06
N GLN A 605 15.96 -17.82 -1.86
CA GLN A 605 17.36 -18.07 -1.45
C GLN A 605 17.59 -19.48 -0.86
N ALA A 606 17.07 -20.50 -1.56
CA ALA A 606 17.11 -21.90 -1.14
C ALA A 606 16.63 -22.14 0.33
N THR A 607 15.74 -21.29 0.83
CA THR A 607 15.18 -21.34 2.18
C THR A 607 13.65 -21.34 2.07
N THR A 608 13.02 -22.30 2.74
CA THR A 608 11.56 -22.39 2.82
C THR A 608 11.06 -21.79 4.12
N PHE A 609 10.11 -20.89 4.01
CA PHE A 609 9.42 -20.20 5.09
C PHE A 609 7.95 -20.67 5.05
N GLU A 610 7.40 -21.04 6.20
CA GLU A 610 6.10 -21.69 6.34
C GLU A 610 5.22 -20.96 7.35
N TRP A 611 4.04 -20.52 6.89
CA TRP A 611 2.91 -20.13 7.73
C TRP A 611 1.86 -21.22 7.64
N ALA A 612 1.36 -21.74 8.76
CA ALA A 612 0.38 -22.83 8.78
C ALA A 612 -0.62 -22.74 9.93
N VAL A 613 -1.91 -22.75 9.61
CA VAL A 613 -3.01 -22.82 10.59
C VAL A 613 -3.10 -24.22 11.18
N GLN A 614 -3.16 -24.29 12.51
CA GLN A 614 -3.37 -25.53 13.27
C GLN A 614 -4.84 -25.72 13.62
N THR A 615 -5.53 -24.64 14.01
CA THR A 615 -6.96 -24.64 14.33
C THR A 615 -7.64 -23.36 13.87
N TYR A 616 -8.92 -23.47 13.51
CA TYR A 616 -9.80 -22.34 13.19
C TYR A 616 -10.96 -22.27 14.20
N ASP A 617 -11.61 -21.12 14.27
CA ASP A 617 -12.91 -20.99 14.92
C ASP A 617 -14.09 -21.37 14.00
N HIS A 618 -15.29 -21.29 14.58
CA HIS A 618 -16.55 -21.50 13.87
C HIS A 618 -16.83 -20.50 12.74
N ARG A 619 -16.02 -19.45 12.56
CA ARG A 619 -16.10 -18.46 11.47
C ARG A 619 -14.96 -18.63 10.45
N ALA A 620 -14.27 -19.78 10.47
CA ALA A 620 -13.14 -20.11 9.61
C ALA A 620 -11.91 -19.17 9.78
N ARG A 621 -11.79 -18.49 10.93
CA ARG A 621 -10.65 -17.60 11.24
C ARG A 621 -9.59 -18.38 12.04
N PRO A 622 -8.28 -18.19 11.79
CA PRO A 622 -7.23 -18.90 12.52
C PRO A 622 -7.23 -18.59 14.03
N LEU A 623 -7.33 -19.62 14.87
CA LEU A 623 -7.17 -19.53 16.33
C LEU A 623 -5.76 -19.86 16.80
N GLU A 624 -5.07 -20.76 16.10
CA GLU A 624 -3.69 -21.15 16.39
C GLU A 624 -2.93 -21.32 15.07
N ILE A 625 -1.78 -20.65 14.95
CA ILE A 625 -0.91 -20.67 13.78
C ILE A 625 0.52 -21.05 14.19
N VAL A 626 1.23 -21.68 13.27
CA VAL A 626 2.67 -21.95 13.37
C VAL A 626 3.38 -21.16 12.27
N ARG A 627 4.45 -20.48 12.68
CA ARG A 627 5.35 -19.68 11.82
C ARG A 627 6.73 -20.33 11.91
N ASN A 628 7.32 -20.73 10.79
CA ASN A 628 8.40 -21.72 10.78
C ASN A 628 9.37 -21.54 9.61
N ARG A 629 10.68 -21.53 9.90
CA ARG A 629 11.70 -21.73 8.87
C ARG A 629 12.01 -23.22 8.75
N VAL A 630 11.49 -23.84 7.70
CA VAL A 630 11.53 -25.29 7.52
C VAL A 630 12.98 -25.82 7.51
N LEU A 631 13.19 -26.99 8.11
CA LEU A 631 14.47 -27.67 8.33
C LEU A 631 15.45 -26.99 9.32
N VAL A 632 15.08 -25.92 10.03
CA VAL A 632 15.90 -25.34 11.10
C VAL A 632 15.27 -25.60 12.47
N ALA A 633 15.92 -26.48 13.25
CA ALA A 633 15.47 -26.82 14.60
C ALA A 633 15.36 -25.57 15.50
N ASN A 634 14.35 -25.55 16.36
CA ASN A 634 14.02 -24.45 17.29
C ASN A 634 13.69 -23.08 16.65
N ASN A 635 13.67 -22.94 15.32
CA ASN A 635 13.38 -21.67 14.66
C ASN A 635 11.91 -21.59 14.17
N SER A 636 10.99 -21.76 15.12
CA SER A 636 9.54 -21.66 14.90
C SER A 636 8.81 -21.07 16.11
N ILE A 637 7.78 -20.27 15.83
CA ILE A 637 6.86 -19.67 16.80
C ILE A 637 5.47 -20.28 16.61
N THR A 638 4.77 -20.56 17.71
CA THR A 638 3.32 -20.80 17.71
C THR A 638 2.63 -19.57 18.27
N GLU A 639 1.62 -19.06 17.58
CA GLU A 639 0.79 -17.94 18.03
C GLU A 639 -0.67 -18.38 18.17
N LYS A 640 -1.35 -17.86 19.20
CA LYS A 640 -2.80 -18.03 19.40
C LYS A 640 -3.50 -16.67 19.38
N THR A 641 -4.65 -16.61 18.72
CA THR A 641 -5.49 -15.41 18.64
C THR A 641 -6.84 -15.69 19.28
N THR A 642 -7.22 -14.86 20.27
CA THR A 642 -8.59 -14.81 20.78
C THR A 642 -9.30 -13.61 20.17
N TYR A 643 -10.45 -13.84 19.55
CA TYR A 643 -11.30 -12.77 18.99
C TYR A 643 -12.38 -12.33 19.98
N HIS A 644 -12.72 -11.04 19.95
CA HIS A 644 -13.95 -10.48 20.49
C HIS A 644 -14.92 -10.22 19.32
N ASP A 645 -16.09 -10.83 19.39
CA ASP A 645 -17.18 -10.65 18.43
C ASP A 645 -18.39 -10.05 19.15
N ASN A 646 -18.85 -8.87 18.73
CA ASN A 646 -20.09 -8.29 19.23
C ASN A 646 -21.24 -8.69 18.30
N THR A 647 -21.94 -9.78 18.64
CA THR A 647 -23.03 -10.32 17.79
C THR A 647 -24.28 -9.46 17.74
N ALA A 648 -24.49 -8.55 18.71
CA ALA A 648 -25.64 -7.64 18.72
C ALA A 648 -25.47 -6.49 17.70
N LYS A 649 -24.25 -5.95 17.56
CA LYS A 649 -23.92 -4.98 16.50
C LYS A 649 -23.36 -5.62 15.22
N TRP A 650 -23.16 -6.94 15.21
CA TRP A 650 -22.49 -7.72 14.15
C TRP A 650 -21.08 -7.22 13.80
N ILE A 651 -20.29 -6.95 14.84
CA ILE A 651 -18.90 -6.50 14.70
C ILE A 651 -18.01 -7.68 15.01
N LEU A 652 -17.28 -8.18 13.99
CA LEU A 652 -16.56 -9.45 14.07
C LEU A 652 -15.04 -9.26 13.91
N GLY A 653 -14.27 -10.13 14.55
CA GLY A 653 -12.83 -10.30 14.30
C GLY A 653 -11.93 -9.30 15.03
N GLN A 654 -12.44 -8.59 16.03
CA GLN A 654 -11.60 -7.72 16.86
C GLN A 654 -10.63 -8.58 17.68
N VAL A 655 -9.34 -8.26 17.67
CA VAL A 655 -8.32 -9.09 18.35
C VAL A 655 -8.31 -8.77 19.85
N ALA A 656 -8.87 -9.67 20.67
CA ALA A 656 -8.94 -9.53 22.12
C ALA A 656 -7.62 -9.92 22.81
N LYS A 657 -6.93 -10.95 22.31
CA LYS A 657 -5.67 -11.43 22.88
C LYS A 657 -4.81 -12.07 21.80
N VAL A 658 -3.51 -11.81 21.83
CA VAL A 658 -2.50 -12.58 21.07
C VAL A 658 -1.54 -13.19 22.08
N GLU A 659 -1.28 -14.47 21.95
CA GLU A 659 -0.32 -15.22 22.78
C GLU A 659 0.73 -15.87 21.88
N ALA A 660 2.00 -15.86 22.28
CA ALA A 660 3.10 -16.42 21.50
C ALA A 660 4.05 -17.25 22.36
N ARG A 661 4.63 -18.30 21.77
CA ARG A 661 5.72 -19.11 22.36
C ARG A 661 6.58 -19.76 21.27
N GLN A 662 7.74 -20.29 21.66
CA GLN A 662 8.59 -21.09 20.77
C GLN A 662 7.98 -22.49 20.58
N SER A 663 7.74 -22.92 19.34
CA SER A 663 6.93 -24.13 19.03
C SER A 663 7.50 -25.43 19.59
N THR A 664 8.82 -25.53 19.74
CA THR A 664 9.53 -26.75 20.14
C THR A 664 9.81 -26.85 21.64
N LEU A 665 9.51 -25.81 22.43
CA LEU A 665 9.80 -25.77 23.87
C LEU A 665 8.51 -25.65 24.69
N ILE A 666 8.47 -26.32 25.84
CA ILE A 666 7.42 -26.15 26.86
C ILE A 666 7.68 -24.83 27.64
N THR A 667 7.60 -23.72 26.92
CA THR A 667 7.68 -22.37 27.48
C THR A 667 6.28 -21.84 27.82
N PRO A 668 6.13 -21.03 28.89
CA PRO A 668 4.86 -20.36 29.19
C PRO A 668 4.46 -19.41 28.05
N TRP A 669 3.17 -19.40 27.71
CA TRP A 669 2.61 -18.45 26.74
C TRP A 669 2.86 -17.01 27.18
N GLN A 670 3.48 -16.23 26.31
CA GLN A 670 3.71 -14.81 26.49
C GLN A 670 2.58 -14.04 25.81
N VAL A 671 2.08 -12.96 26.43
CA VAL A 671 0.91 -12.20 25.93
C VAL A 671 1.35 -10.81 25.42
N PRO A 672 1.91 -10.69 24.19
CA PRO A 672 2.37 -9.41 23.66
C PRO A 672 1.25 -8.35 23.52
N THR A 673 0.00 -8.78 23.29
CA THR A 673 -1.16 -7.90 23.12
C THR A 673 -2.38 -8.48 23.81
N GLU A 674 -3.05 -7.66 24.63
CA GLU A 674 -4.40 -7.94 25.15
C GLU A 674 -5.22 -6.64 25.06
N ASN A 675 -6.44 -6.72 24.53
CA ASN A 675 -7.33 -5.59 24.28
C ASN A 675 -8.69 -5.86 24.93
N THR A 676 -9.19 -4.90 25.71
CA THR A 676 -10.56 -4.91 26.23
C THR A 676 -11.45 -4.05 25.34
N TYR A 677 -12.63 -4.58 25.00
CA TYR A 677 -13.65 -3.88 24.21
C TYR A 677 -14.90 -3.66 25.06
N ASP A 678 -15.58 -2.52 24.86
CA ASP A 678 -16.86 -2.25 25.49
C ASP A 678 -17.98 -3.16 24.92
N PRO A 679 -18.75 -3.87 25.75
CA PRO A 679 -19.72 -4.88 25.27
C PRO A 679 -20.94 -4.30 24.55
N THR A 680 -21.20 -2.99 24.63
CA THR A 680 -22.36 -2.35 23.99
C THR A 680 -21.99 -1.64 22.68
N THR A 681 -20.79 -1.05 22.61
CA THR A 681 -20.31 -0.24 21.48
C THR A 681 -19.23 -0.92 20.65
N ALA A 682 -18.59 -1.97 21.18
CA ALA A 682 -17.42 -2.64 20.60
C ALA A 682 -16.22 -1.69 20.34
N THR A 683 -16.15 -0.59 21.10
CA THR A 683 -14.99 0.32 21.10
C THR A 683 -13.87 -0.23 21.96
N LEU A 684 -12.61 0.02 21.59
CA LEU A 684 -11.44 -0.38 22.38
C LEU A 684 -11.38 0.49 23.65
N THR A 685 -11.49 -0.08 24.84
CA THR A 685 -11.44 0.67 26.11
C THR A 685 -10.07 0.61 26.78
N GLN A 686 -9.34 -0.50 26.62
CA GLN A 686 -8.01 -0.70 27.18
C GLN A 686 -7.13 -1.54 26.26
N GLN A 687 -5.85 -1.19 26.17
CA GLN A 687 -4.78 -2.06 25.66
C GLN A 687 -3.78 -2.36 26.77
N LYS A 688 -3.39 -3.63 26.89
CA LYS A 688 -2.24 -4.12 27.66
C LYS A 688 -1.18 -4.70 26.73
N ARG A 689 0.06 -4.78 27.22
CA ARG A 689 1.20 -5.46 26.59
C ARG A 689 1.97 -6.19 27.68
N PHE A 690 2.22 -7.50 27.51
CA PHE A 690 2.92 -8.34 28.50
C PHE A 690 2.36 -8.16 29.92
N GLY A 691 1.03 -8.25 30.05
CA GLY A 691 0.27 -8.07 31.29
C GLY A 691 0.09 -6.62 31.78
N GLN A 692 1.01 -5.71 31.45
CA GLN A 692 0.95 -4.30 31.87
C GLN A 692 -0.06 -3.50 31.02
N VAL A 693 -0.93 -2.72 31.67
CA VAL A 693 -1.80 -1.76 30.95
C VAL A 693 -0.92 -0.71 30.26
N HIS A 694 -1.12 -0.54 28.96
CA HIS A 694 -0.35 0.39 28.12
C HIS A 694 -1.10 1.71 27.90
N ARG A 695 -2.41 1.65 27.64
CA ARG A 695 -3.26 2.82 27.44
C ARG A 695 -4.74 2.49 27.63
N ASN A 696 -5.48 3.41 28.24
CA ASN A 696 -6.95 3.41 28.29
C ASN A 696 -7.49 4.46 27.30
N TYR A 697 -8.71 4.26 26.82
CA TYR A 697 -9.35 5.09 25.79
C TYR A 697 -10.82 5.38 26.13
N GLY A 698 -11.30 6.55 25.70
CA GLY A 698 -12.73 6.88 25.67
C GLY A 698 -13.10 7.53 24.35
N TRP A 699 -14.37 7.40 23.95
CA TRP A 699 -14.86 7.71 22.61
C TRP A 699 -16.07 8.66 22.66
N HIS A 700 -16.23 9.48 21.64
CA HIS A 700 -17.41 10.31 21.40
C HIS A 700 -18.56 9.45 20.82
N THR A 701 -19.79 9.96 20.81
CA THR A 701 -20.97 9.22 20.32
C THR A 701 -20.92 8.94 18.82
N ASP A 702 -20.16 9.70 18.03
CA ASP A 702 -19.87 9.44 16.62
C ASP A 702 -18.76 8.41 16.38
N GLY A 703 -18.14 7.88 17.43
CA GLY A 703 -17.04 6.93 17.34
C GLY A 703 -15.67 7.55 17.10
N THR A 704 -15.53 8.89 17.11
CA THR A 704 -14.23 9.56 17.16
C THR A 704 -13.61 9.43 18.57
N LEU A 705 -12.28 9.50 18.67
CA LEU A 705 -11.57 9.31 19.94
C LEU A 705 -11.75 10.55 20.85
N ALA A 706 -12.34 10.41 22.03
CA ALA A 706 -12.53 11.52 22.97
C ALA A 706 -11.31 11.77 23.84
N TRP A 707 -10.65 10.70 24.30
CA TRP A 707 -9.42 10.81 25.08
C TRP A 707 -8.60 9.52 25.05
N SER A 708 -7.30 9.65 25.31
CA SER A 708 -6.46 8.52 25.70
C SER A 708 -5.67 8.85 26.96
N ARG A 709 -5.44 7.85 27.81
CA ARG A 709 -4.84 8.01 29.14
C ARG A 709 -3.83 6.92 29.44
N ASP A 710 -2.64 7.27 29.94
CA ASP A 710 -1.68 6.30 30.47
C ASP A 710 -2.09 5.79 31.87
N VAL A 711 -1.28 4.92 32.48
CA VAL A 711 -1.58 4.35 33.80
C VAL A 711 -1.23 5.26 34.98
N LEU A 712 -0.45 6.32 34.75
CA LEU A 712 -0.20 7.38 35.73
C LEU A 712 -1.35 8.41 35.75
N ASN A 713 -2.40 8.15 34.98
CA ASN A 713 -3.56 8.99 34.72
C ASN A 713 -3.28 10.27 33.91
N HIS A 714 -2.15 10.35 33.21
CA HIS A 714 -1.91 11.44 32.27
C HIS A 714 -2.85 11.29 31.06
N GLN A 715 -3.82 12.20 30.95
CA GLN A 715 -4.82 12.19 29.89
C GLN A 715 -4.50 13.21 28.79
N THR A 716 -4.68 12.80 27.53
CA THR A 716 -4.82 13.72 26.39
C THR A 716 -6.25 13.62 25.88
N THR A 717 -6.94 14.76 25.74
CA THR A 717 -8.30 14.83 25.21
C THR A 717 -8.30 15.39 23.79
N TYR A 718 -9.19 14.88 22.93
CA TYR A 718 -9.35 15.31 21.56
C TYR A 718 -10.81 15.73 21.33
N GLY A 719 -11.02 16.89 20.72
CA GLY A 719 -12.35 17.48 20.57
C GLY A 719 -12.48 18.33 19.32
N ASN A 720 -13.72 18.76 19.06
CA ASN A 720 -14.11 19.52 17.88
C ASN A 720 -13.64 18.81 16.59
N TYR A 721 -14.03 17.54 16.41
CA TYR A 721 -13.68 16.78 15.22
C TYR A 721 -14.34 17.37 13.98
N LYS A 722 -13.55 17.60 12.93
CA LYS A 722 -14.03 18.00 11.61
C LYS A 722 -13.26 17.25 10.52
N ARG A 723 -13.98 16.58 9.63
CA ARG A 723 -13.43 15.77 8.52
C ARG A 723 -12.39 14.73 9.01
N GLY A 724 -12.64 14.17 10.19
CA GLY A 724 -11.79 13.15 10.84
C GLY A 724 -10.61 13.72 11.65
N ILE A 725 -10.39 15.03 11.62
CA ILE A 725 -9.27 15.71 12.28
C ILE A 725 -9.77 16.40 13.56
N PRO A 726 -9.17 16.15 14.74
CA PRO A 726 -9.51 16.90 15.96
C PRO A 726 -8.98 18.34 15.87
N GLN A 727 -9.89 19.31 15.95
CA GLN A 727 -9.54 20.74 15.93
C GLN A 727 -9.05 21.28 17.28
N GLN A 728 -9.23 20.55 18.39
CA GLN A 728 -8.70 20.90 19.70
C GLN A 728 -8.09 19.67 20.38
N ILE A 729 -6.90 19.86 20.96
CA ILE A 729 -6.18 18.82 21.70
C ILE A 729 -5.57 19.46 22.94
N ASP A 730 -5.89 18.89 24.10
CA ASP A 730 -5.39 19.32 25.42
C ASP A 730 -4.60 18.18 26.07
N TYR A 731 -3.43 18.51 26.61
CA TYR A 731 -2.57 17.59 27.35
C TYR A 731 -2.75 17.77 28.87
N ALA A 732 -2.36 16.76 29.66
CA ALA A 732 -2.54 16.73 31.12
C ALA A 732 -1.90 17.91 31.90
N ASN A 733 -0.99 18.67 31.31
CA ASN A 733 -0.41 19.89 31.91
C ASN A 733 -1.10 21.20 31.48
N ASN A 734 -2.21 21.13 30.74
CA ASN A 734 -2.93 22.24 30.11
C ASN A 734 -2.22 22.91 28.90
N ASP A 735 -1.19 22.27 28.33
CA ASP A 735 -0.73 22.62 26.98
C ASP A 735 -1.84 22.33 25.97
N ARG A 736 -2.07 23.25 25.02
CA ARG A 736 -3.10 23.14 23.98
C ARG A 736 -2.53 23.30 22.57
N ILE A 737 -3.05 22.48 21.66
CA ILE A 737 -2.94 22.64 20.21
C ILE A 737 -4.36 22.87 19.68
N THR A 738 -4.53 23.81 18.74
CA THR A 738 -5.75 23.92 17.95
C THR A 738 -5.45 23.94 16.46
N ALA A 739 -6.38 23.45 15.67
CA ALA A 739 -6.32 23.44 14.21
C ALA A 739 -7.63 23.98 13.62
N GLN A 740 -7.56 24.72 12.51
CA GLN A 740 -8.72 25.02 11.68
C GLN A 740 -8.72 24.08 10.49
N VAL A 741 -9.86 23.45 10.25
CA VAL A 741 -10.08 22.50 9.15
C VAL A 741 -11.19 23.06 8.29
N ASN A 742 -10.96 23.13 6.99
CA ASN A 742 -11.96 23.61 6.04
C ASN A 742 -13.02 22.52 5.76
N ASP A 743 -13.97 22.80 4.87
CA ASP A 743 -15.10 21.90 4.65
C ASP A 743 -14.82 20.78 3.64
N THR A 744 -13.65 20.81 2.98
CA THR A 744 -13.09 19.76 2.12
C THR A 744 -12.09 18.83 2.83
N GLY A 745 -11.62 19.20 4.03
CA GLY A 745 -10.79 18.36 4.91
C GLY A 745 -9.33 18.79 5.07
N GLU A 746 -8.90 19.87 4.42
CA GLU A 746 -7.54 20.39 4.58
C GLU A 746 -7.40 21.32 5.81
N ILE A 747 -6.22 21.28 6.44
CA ILE A 747 -5.91 22.07 7.65
C ILE A 747 -5.50 23.50 7.25
N SER A 748 -6.41 24.46 7.32
CA SER A 748 -6.15 25.87 6.96
C SER A 748 -5.29 26.61 7.99
N GLN A 749 -5.26 26.15 9.25
CA GLN A 749 -4.49 26.79 10.32
C GLN A 749 -4.06 25.77 11.38
N VAL A 750 -2.88 25.94 11.97
CA VAL A 750 -2.51 25.31 13.25
C VAL A 750 -1.97 26.39 14.19
N THR A 751 -2.51 26.43 15.40
CA THR A 751 -2.17 27.40 16.44
C THR A 751 -1.68 26.67 17.69
N GLN A 752 -0.61 27.19 18.28
CA GLN A 752 -0.03 26.68 19.52
C GLN A 752 0.12 27.77 20.56
N ARG A 753 -0.25 27.45 21.81
CA ARG A 753 -0.04 28.31 22.97
C ARG A 753 1.37 28.12 23.54
N ASP A 754 2.14 29.20 23.72
CA ASP A 754 3.41 29.16 24.44
C ASP A 754 3.28 29.82 25.83
N THR A 755 3.12 28.97 26.84
CA THR A 755 3.08 29.35 28.26
C THR A 755 4.40 29.96 28.75
N SER A 756 5.53 29.68 28.09
CA SER A 756 6.84 30.26 28.46
C SER A 756 7.02 31.74 28.07
N ASN A 757 6.13 32.27 27.22
CA ASN A 757 6.17 33.66 26.75
C ASN A 757 4.81 34.35 26.94
N ASN A 758 4.34 34.39 28.20
CA ASN A 758 3.09 35.05 28.63
C ASN A 758 1.87 34.68 27.76
N PHE A 759 1.67 33.37 27.53
CA PHE A 759 0.57 32.81 26.73
C PHE A 759 0.50 33.26 25.26
N ALA A 760 1.59 33.78 24.69
CA ALA A 760 1.63 34.15 23.28
C ALA A 760 1.33 32.94 22.38
N GLU A 761 0.42 33.11 21.42
CA GLU A 761 0.07 32.07 20.45
C GLU A 761 0.88 32.19 19.16
N TYR A 762 1.28 31.06 18.60
CA TYR A 762 1.96 30.97 17.30
C TYR A 762 1.08 30.24 16.30
N THR A 763 0.76 30.94 15.22
CA THR A 763 -0.19 30.47 14.20
C THR A 763 0.51 30.29 12.87
N VAL A 764 0.52 29.06 12.35
CA VAL A 764 0.87 28.77 10.95
C VAL A 764 -0.43 28.65 10.16
N ALA A 765 -0.53 29.33 9.02
CA ALA A 765 -1.70 29.24 8.14
C ALA A 765 -1.32 28.69 6.77
N TYR A 766 -2.21 27.88 6.20
CA TYR A 766 -1.99 27.11 4.98
C TYR A 766 -3.05 27.47 3.94
N GLY A 767 -2.62 27.60 2.68
CA GLY A 767 -3.49 27.81 1.52
C GLY A 767 -3.43 26.61 0.59
N TYR A 768 -4.57 26.32 -0.05
CA TYR A 768 -4.75 25.19 -0.96
C TYR A 768 -5.31 25.70 -2.30
N ASP A 769 -5.06 24.95 -3.37
CA ASP A 769 -5.67 25.20 -4.68
C ASP A 769 -7.03 24.51 -4.84
N ASP A 770 -7.66 24.70 -6.00
CA ASP A 770 -9.01 24.24 -6.31
C ASP A 770 -9.17 22.71 -6.32
N VAL A 771 -8.06 21.95 -6.24
CA VAL A 771 -8.05 20.48 -6.10
C VAL A 771 -7.40 19.99 -4.79
N GLY A 772 -7.06 20.91 -3.87
CA GLY A 772 -6.62 20.58 -2.50
C GLY A 772 -5.12 20.41 -2.30
N ARG A 773 -4.30 20.70 -3.32
CA ARG A 773 -2.83 20.69 -3.18
C ARG A 773 -2.39 21.93 -2.40
N LEU A 774 -1.39 21.79 -1.55
CA LEU A 774 -0.86 22.90 -0.75
C LEU A 774 -0.21 23.94 -1.67
N ASN A 775 -0.75 25.16 -1.72
CA ASN A 775 -0.27 26.26 -2.56
C ASN A 775 0.43 27.38 -1.77
N ARG A 776 0.26 27.45 -0.44
CA ARG A 776 0.83 28.51 0.40
C ARG A 776 1.06 28.07 1.83
N ILE A 777 2.19 28.48 2.40
CA ILE A 777 2.51 28.37 3.83
C ILE A 777 2.83 29.77 4.34
N THR A 778 2.05 30.25 5.31
CA THR A 778 2.22 31.56 5.96
C THR A 778 2.80 31.33 7.36
N PRO A 779 4.07 31.72 7.62
CA PRO A 779 4.69 31.55 8.93
C PRO A 779 4.06 32.47 10.01
N PRO A 780 4.28 32.18 11.30
CA PRO A 780 3.73 33.00 12.39
C PRO A 780 4.22 34.45 12.36
N ALA A 781 3.27 35.37 12.55
CA ALA A 781 3.51 36.82 12.58
C ALA A 781 3.97 37.31 13.97
N GLY A 782 4.60 38.48 14.01
CA GLY A 782 5.00 39.16 15.26
C GLY A 782 6.37 38.76 15.84
N ASP A 783 7.22 38.08 15.05
CA ASP A 783 8.68 38.20 15.22
C ASP A 783 9.12 39.61 14.80
N ALA A 784 10.26 40.09 15.30
CA ALA A 784 10.81 41.43 14.98
C ALA A 784 11.13 41.63 13.48
N THR A 785 11.25 40.54 12.71
CA THR A 785 11.31 40.53 11.25
C THR A 785 10.14 39.72 10.73
N ALA A 786 9.30 40.32 9.89
CA ALA A 786 8.22 39.60 9.22
C ALA A 786 8.79 38.52 8.28
N TRP A 787 8.23 37.31 8.35
CA TRP A 787 8.65 36.20 7.50
C TRP A 787 7.84 36.16 6.21
N ASN A 788 8.53 36.16 5.08
CA ASN A 788 7.87 35.94 3.79
C ASN A 788 7.21 34.54 3.74
N PRO A 789 6.02 34.42 3.13
CA PRO A 789 5.38 33.13 2.92
C PRO A 789 6.17 32.28 1.93
N THR A 790 5.96 30.96 2.02
CA THR A 790 6.31 30.03 0.95
C THR A 790 5.09 29.89 0.04
N THR A 791 5.26 30.01 -1.27
CA THR A 791 4.26 29.64 -2.26
C THR A 791 4.69 28.37 -2.99
N LEU A 792 3.70 27.57 -3.38
CA LEU A 792 3.86 26.34 -4.14
C LEU A 792 2.89 26.40 -5.32
N THR A 793 3.30 25.90 -6.47
CA THR A 793 2.45 25.81 -7.66
C THR A 793 2.78 24.53 -8.40
N PHE A 794 1.79 23.65 -8.58
CA PHE A 794 1.92 22.44 -9.38
C PHE A 794 1.02 22.60 -10.61
N ALA A 795 1.61 22.57 -11.80
CA ALA A 795 0.90 22.86 -13.04
C ALA A 795 1.43 22.02 -14.21
N SER A 796 0.53 21.68 -15.14
CA SER A 796 0.85 21.07 -16.43
C SER A 796 1.39 22.07 -17.44
N THR A 797 2.21 21.60 -18.38
CA THR A 797 2.66 22.35 -19.56
C THR A 797 2.89 21.41 -20.74
N ASP A 798 2.55 21.88 -21.95
CA ASP A 798 2.85 21.21 -23.22
C ASP A 798 4.11 21.78 -23.90
N VAL A 799 4.73 22.82 -23.31
CA VAL A 799 6.00 23.39 -23.80
C VAL A 799 7.13 22.40 -23.51
N THR A 800 7.90 22.02 -24.54
CA THR A 800 9.04 21.11 -24.36
C THR A 800 10.14 21.74 -23.51
N GLU A 801 10.39 21.20 -22.32
CA GLU A 801 11.42 21.66 -21.38
C GLU A 801 12.38 20.51 -21.01
N HIS A 802 13.69 20.77 -21.02
CA HIS A 802 14.75 19.85 -20.56
C HIS A 802 14.72 18.41 -21.13
N GLY A 803 14.10 18.20 -22.29
CA GLY A 803 13.93 16.88 -22.93
C GLY A 803 12.59 16.19 -22.65
N LEU A 804 11.68 16.84 -21.93
CA LEU A 804 10.29 16.40 -21.76
C LEU A 804 9.43 17.02 -22.87
N SER A 805 8.99 16.21 -23.83
CA SER A 805 8.06 16.58 -24.89
C SER A 805 6.63 16.12 -24.57
N GLY A 806 5.65 16.93 -24.96
CA GLY A 806 4.23 16.71 -24.64
C GLY A 806 3.87 17.12 -23.20
N THR A 807 2.60 16.86 -22.83
CA THR A 807 2.06 17.25 -21.53
C THR A 807 2.87 16.64 -20.38
N HIS A 808 3.49 17.49 -19.57
CA HIS A 808 4.17 17.11 -18.34
C HIS A 808 3.89 18.12 -17.23
N TRP A 809 4.25 17.79 -15.99
CA TRP A 809 3.98 18.62 -14.82
C TRP A 809 5.26 19.16 -14.21
N LYS A 810 5.17 20.35 -13.58
CA LYS A 810 6.24 20.91 -12.75
C LYS A 810 5.70 21.54 -11.46
N GLN A 811 6.43 21.33 -10.36
CA GLN A 811 6.18 21.96 -9.06
C GLN A 811 7.20 23.08 -8.86
N THR A 812 6.74 24.31 -8.67
CA THR A 812 7.57 25.45 -8.30
C THR A 812 7.32 25.82 -6.85
N VAL A 813 8.32 25.66 -5.99
CA VAL A 813 8.31 26.12 -4.59
C VAL A 813 9.15 27.38 -4.49
N SER A 814 8.59 28.47 -3.96
CA SER A 814 9.24 29.78 -3.84
C SER A 814 9.10 30.33 -2.42
N THR A 815 10.18 30.86 -1.83
CA THR A 815 10.12 31.64 -0.58
C THR A 815 10.91 32.93 -0.75
N GLY A 816 10.28 34.09 -0.57
CA GLY A 816 10.89 35.39 -0.85
C GLY A 816 9.87 36.50 -1.05
N ASP A 817 10.33 37.64 -1.55
CA ASP A 817 9.48 38.78 -1.91
C ASP A 817 10.00 39.47 -3.18
N THR A 818 9.15 40.27 -3.83
CA THR A 818 9.46 40.95 -5.10
C THR A 818 10.48 42.09 -4.99
N ILE A 819 11.01 42.38 -3.81
CA ILE A 819 12.03 43.42 -3.60
C ILE A 819 13.39 42.77 -3.33
N LYS A 820 13.43 41.69 -2.54
CA LYS A 820 14.66 40.98 -2.13
C LYS A 820 14.94 39.72 -2.97
N GLY A 821 14.00 39.31 -3.80
CA GLY A 821 14.06 38.08 -4.60
C GLY A 821 13.60 36.84 -3.86
N PHE A 822 13.65 35.71 -4.57
CA PHE A 822 13.11 34.43 -4.12
C PHE A 822 14.16 33.33 -4.10
N GLN A 823 14.16 32.49 -3.07
CA GLN A 823 14.73 31.15 -3.19
C GLN A 823 13.68 30.26 -3.84
N LYS A 824 13.97 29.76 -5.05
CA LYS A 824 13.11 28.88 -5.83
C LYS A 824 13.64 27.45 -5.85
N THR A 825 12.75 26.50 -6.08
CA THR A 825 13.07 25.12 -6.43
C THR A 825 11.99 24.66 -7.41
N ILE A 826 12.40 24.26 -8.61
CA ILE A 826 11.50 23.77 -9.66
C ILE A 826 11.78 22.29 -9.84
N THR A 827 10.79 21.45 -9.56
CA THR A 827 10.84 20.01 -9.82
C THR A 827 10.06 19.74 -11.10
N TYR A 828 10.72 19.15 -12.09
CA TYR A 828 10.11 18.66 -13.32
C TYR A 828 9.83 17.16 -13.18
N PHE A 829 8.65 16.75 -13.61
CA PHE A 829 8.18 15.37 -13.48
C PHE A 829 7.94 14.72 -14.83
N ASP A 830 8.13 13.40 -14.91
CA ASP A 830 7.57 12.61 -16.01
C ASP A 830 6.05 12.45 -15.87
N ALA A 831 5.43 11.81 -16.86
CA ALA A 831 3.99 11.56 -16.88
C ALA A 831 3.51 10.56 -15.80
N LEU A 832 4.40 9.88 -15.07
CA LEU A 832 4.07 9.14 -13.84
C LEU A 832 4.32 9.98 -12.58
N TRP A 833 4.45 11.31 -12.70
CA TRP A 833 4.74 12.22 -11.59
C TRP A 833 5.98 11.83 -10.79
N ARG A 834 7.02 11.29 -11.45
CA ARG A 834 8.32 10.99 -10.83
C ARG A 834 9.30 12.14 -11.09
N PRO A 835 10.00 12.69 -10.08
CA PRO A 835 10.95 13.80 -10.25
C PRO A 835 12.10 13.42 -11.19
N VAL A 836 12.11 13.88 -12.43
CA VAL A 836 13.19 13.59 -13.39
C VAL A 836 14.28 14.66 -13.40
N ARG A 837 13.97 15.89 -12.96
CA ARG A 837 14.94 16.98 -12.82
C ARG A 837 14.53 17.96 -11.73
N ILE A 838 15.50 18.46 -10.96
CA ILE A 838 15.30 19.50 -9.93
C ILE A 838 16.27 20.66 -10.17
N ASP A 839 15.72 21.87 -10.30
CA ASP A 839 16.45 23.12 -10.47
C ASP A 839 16.26 24.01 -9.23
N ARG A 840 17.28 24.09 -8.37
CA ARG A 840 17.31 25.00 -7.22
C ARG A 840 18.12 26.25 -7.53
N HIS A 841 17.58 27.44 -7.26
CA HIS A 841 18.30 28.71 -7.43
C HIS A 841 17.70 29.83 -6.56
N GLY A 842 18.44 30.91 -6.39
CA GLY A 842 17.92 32.22 -5.97
C GLY A 842 17.58 33.10 -7.18
N THR A 843 16.74 34.11 -6.98
CA THR A 843 16.55 35.23 -7.89
C THR A 843 16.90 36.55 -7.21
N ASP A 844 17.12 37.60 -8.00
CA ASP A 844 16.99 38.98 -7.52
C ASP A 844 15.50 39.39 -7.41
N GLY A 845 15.25 40.65 -7.03
CA GLY A 845 13.89 41.23 -6.98
C GLY A 845 13.24 41.44 -8.35
N GLY A 846 14.03 41.57 -9.42
CA GLY A 846 13.53 41.57 -10.81
C GLY A 846 13.10 40.19 -11.31
N GLY A 847 13.39 39.13 -10.54
CA GLY A 847 13.12 37.73 -10.91
C GLY A 847 14.25 37.07 -11.70
N THR A 848 15.36 37.77 -11.96
CA THR A 848 16.53 37.24 -12.68
C THR A 848 17.16 36.10 -11.90
N THR A 849 17.45 34.98 -12.56
CA THR A 849 18.04 33.80 -11.89
C THR A 849 19.52 34.01 -11.58
N LEU A 850 19.90 33.85 -10.32
CA LEU A 850 21.28 33.99 -9.85
C LEU A 850 22.09 32.72 -10.14
N THR A 851 22.74 32.65 -11.30
CA THR A 851 23.45 31.45 -11.82
C THR A 851 24.44 30.83 -10.83
N THR A 852 25.18 31.64 -10.06
CA THR A 852 26.11 31.17 -9.01
C THR A 852 25.43 30.30 -7.93
N THR A 853 24.12 30.47 -7.73
CA THR A 853 23.29 29.70 -6.79
C THR A 853 22.59 28.49 -7.41
N GLN A 854 22.62 28.33 -8.74
CA GLN A 854 21.96 27.22 -9.43
C GLN A 854 22.58 25.88 -9.02
N ARG A 855 21.74 24.91 -8.62
CA ARG A 855 22.10 23.52 -8.38
C ARG A 855 21.07 22.64 -9.09
N LEU A 856 21.55 21.84 -10.03
CA LEU A 856 20.75 20.95 -10.88
C LEU A 856 20.97 19.48 -10.49
N VAL A 857 19.91 18.70 -10.44
CA VAL A 857 19.95 17.24 -10.30
C VAL A 857 19.04 16.62 -11.37
N ARG A 858 19.46 15.51 -11.97
CA ARG A 858 18.64 14.65 -12.86
C ARG A 858 18.47 13.27 -12.24
N MET A 859 17.31 12.65 -12.42
CA MET A 859 17.05 11.26 -12.04
C MET A 859 16.59 10.43 -13.25
N ALA A 860 16.63 9.11 -13.11
CA ALA A 860 15.94 8.16 -13.98
C ALA A 860 15.36 7.00 -13.16
N TYR A 861 14.32 6.35 -13.69
CA TYR A 861 13.54 5.32 -13.00
C TYR A 861 13.25 4.12 -13.90
N ASP A 862 13.09 2.94 -13.29
CA ASP A 862 12.56 1.76 -13.98
C ASP A 862 11.01 1.75 -14.02
N ALA A 863 10.43 0.65 -14.53
CA ALA A 863 8.98 0.49 -14.66
C ALA A 863 8.22 0.49 -13.32
N ASP A 864 8.89 0.10 -12.22
CA ASP A 864 8.29 0.07 -10.88
C ASP A 864 8.48 1.41 -10.14
N GLY A 865 9.06 2.42 -10.80
CA GLY A 865 9.33 3.74 -10.21
C GLY A 865 10.54 3.79 -9.28
N ARG A 866 11.41 2.77 -9.27
CA ARG A 866 12.65 2.79 -8.46
C ARG A 866 13.74 3.56 -9.18
N THR A 867 14.49 4.38 -8.43
CA THR A 867 15.57 5.21 -8.98
C THR A 867 16.71 4.33 -9.52
N THR A 868 16.90 4.35 -10.84
CA THR A 868 18.02 3.67 -11.51
C THR A 868 19.24 4.58 -11.65
N PHE A 869 19.05 5.90 -11.63
CA PHE A 869 20.14 6.89 -11.67
C PHE A 869 19.77 8.18 -10.93
N GLU A 870 20.73 8.79 -10.23
CA GLU A 870 20.67 10.16 -9.70
C GLU A 870 22.01 10.90 -9.98
N SER A 871 21.96 12.06 -10.63
CA SER A 871 23.15 12.87 -10.92
C SER A 871 23.68 13.58 -9.67
N TYR A 872 24.97 13.88 -9.62
CA TYR A 872 25.47 14.79 -8.60
C TYR A 872 24.94 16.23 -8.80
N PRO A 873 24.72 17.01 -7.72
CA PRO A 873 24.27 18.40 -7.83
C PRO A 873 25.28 19.29 -8.58
N LYS A 874 24.96 19.65 -9.82
CA LYS A 874 25.83 20.40 -10.74
C LYS A 874 25.48 21.89 -10.76
N VAL A 875 26.48 22.75 -10.93
CA VAL A 875 26.27 24.15 -11.38
C VAL A 875 26.46 24.15 -12.89
N PRO A 876 25.47 24.57 -13.70
CA PRO A 876 25.60 24.57 -15.15
C PRO A 876 26.61 25.63 -15.61
N ALA A 877 27.49 25.27 -16.54
CA ALA A 877 28.23 26.27 -17.32
C ALA A 877 27.38 26.83 -18.48
N SER A 878 26.46 26.01 -19.00
CA SER A 878 25.52 26.30 -20.08
C SER A 878 24.16 25.62 -19.84
N SER A 879 23.12 26.01 -20.57
CA SER A 879 21.79 25.38 -20.49
C SER A 879 21.75 23.93 -21.00
N THR A 880 22.74 23.52 -21.80
CA THR A 880 22.88 22.18 -22.39
C THR A 880 23.87 21.28 -21.65
N ASP A 881 24.36 21.71 -20.49
CA ASP A 881 25.27 20.94 -19.63
C ASP A 881 24.70 19.54 -19.29
N PRO A 882 25.41 18.44 -19.61
CA PRO A 882 24.92 17.11 -19.26
C PRO A 882 24.89 16.87 -17.75
N LEU A 883 23.93 16.04 -17.34
CA LEU A 883 23.64 15.59 -15.96
C LEU A 883 23.69 14.06 -15.92
N ASP A 884 24.82 13.52 -16.34
CA ASP A 884 25.14 12.11 -16.58
C ASP A 884 26.13 11.52 -15.55
N VAL A 885 26.89 12.36 -14.85
CA VAL A 885 27.77 11.97 -13.74
C VAL A 885 26.97 11.85 -12.43
N GLY A 886 26.97 10.68 -11.80
CA GLY A 886 26.14 10.42 -10.62
C GLY A 886 26.30 9.03 -10.00
N THR A 887 25.21 8.54 -9.40
CA THR A 887 25.09 7.18 -8.86
C THR A 887 24.04 6.39 -9.66
N THR A 888 24.42 5.23 -10.18
CA THR A 888 23.54 4.25 -10.82
C THR A 888 23.19 3.14 -9.83
N THR A 889 21.95 2.67 -9.82
CA THR A 889 21.49 1.54 -8.99
C THR A 889 20.84 0.48 -9.88
N THR A 890 21.18 -0.79 -9.66
CA THR A 890 20.55 -1.93 -10.33
C THR A 890 19.81 -2.82 -9.34
N TYR A 891 18.74 -3.47 -9.82
CA TYR A 891 17.84 -4.27 -9.00
C TYR A 891 17.54 -5.64 -9.62
N ASP A 892 17.23 -6.62 -8.77
CA ASP A 892 16.71 -7.92 -9.20
C ASP A 892 15.19 -7.90 -9.45
N ALA A 893 14.68 -9.07 -9.88
CA ALA A 893 13.27 -9.32 -10.13
C ALA A 893 12.37 -9.27 -8.87
N LEU A 894 12.95 -9.30 -7.66
CA LEU A 894 12.22 -9.23 -6.39
C LEU A 894 12.17 -7.81 -5.79
N GLY A 895 12.67 -6.82 -6.52
CA GLY A 895 12.70 -5.43 -6.06
C GLY A 895 14.06 -4.95 -5.55
N ARG A 896 15.01 -5.86 -5.29
CA ARG A 896 16.13 -5.66 -4.36
C ARG A 896 17.39 -5.15 -5.05
N VAL A 897 18.14 -4.27 -4.38
CA VAL A 897 19.41 -3.73 -4.91
C VAL A 897 20.45 -4.85 -5.08
N VAL A 898 21.02 -4.95 -6.28
CA VAL A 898 22.12 -5.89 -6.61
C VAL A 898 23.45 -5.14 -6.78
N SER A 899 23.43 -3.90 -7.27
CA SER A 899 24.61 -3.03 -7.23
C SER A 899 24.26 -1.55 -7.13
N THR A 900 25.15 -0.78 -6.50
CA THR A 900 25.22 0.68 -6.63
C THR A 900 26.59 1.08 -7.14
N ALA A 901 26.62 1.86 -8.21
CA ALA A 901 27.82 2.29 -8.91
C ALA A 901 27.91 3.83 -8.85
N ALA A 902 28.85 4.36 -8.09
CA ALA A 902 29.04 5.79 -7.89
C ALA A 902 30.25 6.31 -8.68
N ALA A 903 30.02 7.36 -9.49
CA ALA A 903 31.09 8.10 -10.17
C ALA A 903 32.06 8.72 -9.16
N THR A 904 33.37 8.63 -9.40
CA THR A 904 34.39 9.28 -8.56
C THR A 904 34.61 10.75 -8.96
N GLU A 905 35.14 11.57 -8.06
CA GLU A 905 35.40 13.00 -8.28
C GLU A 905 36.37 13.26 -9.46
N THR A 906 37.18 12.26 -9.82
CA THR A 906 38.01 12.20 -11.04
C THR A 906 37.23 12.49 -12.32
N GLN A 907 35.93 12.17 -12.37
CA GLN A 907 35.07 12.35 -13.54
C GLN A 907 34.71 13.83 -13.82
N LEU A 908 35.14 14.77 -12.98
CA LEU A 908 35.03 16.22 -13.21
C LEU A 908 36.18 16.82 -14.06
N TYR A 909 37.20 16.03 -14.40
CA TYR A 909 38.32 16.48 -15.24
C TYR A 909 38.62 15.45 -16.36
N PRO A 910 38.78 15.86 -17.64
CA PRO A 910 38.76 14.96 -18.79
C PRO A 910 40.10 14.24 -19.06
N VAL A 911 40.79 13.73 -18.03
CA VAL A 911 42.11 13.09 -18.16
C VAL A 911 42.22 11.86 -17.24
N GLY A 912 41.61 10.74 -17.61
CA GLY A 912 41.80 9.46 -16.91
C GLY A 912 40.79 8.37 -17.28
N THR A 913 41.19 7.12 -17.07
CA THR A 913 40.29 5.96 -17.15
C THR A 913 39.22 6.03 -16.06
N ILE A 914 37.97 5.71 -16.41
CA ILE A 914 36.83 5.81 -15.48
C ILE A 914 37.05 4.88 -14.28
N THR A 915 37.15 5.46 -13.10
CA THR A 915 37.12 4.72 -11.82
C THR A 915 35.73 4.88 -11.22
N VAL A 916 35.01 3.78 -11.05
CA VAL A 916 33.67 3.73 -10.45
C VAL A 916 33.77 3.04 -9.10
N ALA A 917 33.25 3.67 -8.05
CA ALA A 917 33.11 3.02 -6.74
C ALA A 917 31.84 2.14 -6.78
N VAL A 918 32.03 0.83 -6.93
CA VAL A 918 30.94 -0.15 -6.99
C VAL A 918 30.77 -0.84 -5.64
N THR A 919 29.53 -0.88 -5.15
CA THR A 919 29.10 -1.80 -4.09
C THR A 919 28.21 -2.85 -4.73
N ALA A 920 28.48 -4.13 -4.49
CA ALA A 920 27.68 -5.25 -4.99
C ALA A 920 26.98 -5.97 -3.82
N VAL A 921 25.82 -6.57 -4.09
CA VAL A 921 25.01 -7.29 -3.09
C VAL A 921 24.57 -8.63 -3.64
N ASN A 922 25.02 -9.71 -2.99
CA ASN A 922 24.69 -11.09 -3.34
C ASN A 922 23.69 -11.66 -2.34
N TYR A 923 22.57 -12.18 -2.84
CA TYR A 923 21.51 -12.79 -2.02
C TYR A 923 21.73 -14.31 -1.95
N LEU A 924 22.51 -14.73 -0.96
CA LEU A 924 23.03 -16.09 -0.83
C LEU A 924 22.01 -17.08 -0.26
N GLY A 925 22.26 -18.36 -0.57
CA GLY A 925 21.53 -19.51 -0.06
C GLY A 925 21.57 -19.62 1.48
N GLY A 926 20.47 -20.08 2.06
CA GLY A 926 20.26 -20.08 3.51
C GLY A 926 19.75 -18.73 4.03
N PHE A 927 19.14 -17.91 3.18
CA PHE A 927 18.66 -16.55 3.47
C PHE A 927 19.73 -15.68 4.15
N ARG A 928 20.82 -15.45 3.41
CA ARG A 928 21.94 -14.59 3.81
C ARG A 928 22.14 -13.50 2.78
N LYS A 929 22.69 -12.37 3.22
CA LYS A 929 22.98 -11.20 2.40
C LYS A 929 24.47 -10.89 2.50
N GLU A 930 25.16 -10.96 1.38
CA GLU A 930 26.57 -10.65 1.25
C GLU A 930 26.70 -9.29 0.55
N VAL A 931 27.55 -8.41 1.08
CA VAL A 931 27.82 -7.08 0.53
C VAL A 931 29.33 -6.96 0.28
N LEU A 932 29.70 -6.59 -0.94
CA LEU A 932 31.08 -6.27 -1.33
C LEU A 932 31.21 -4.75 -1.45
N ASP A 933 32.06 -4.14 -0.64
CA ASP A 933 32.29 -2.69 -0.64
C ASP A 933 33.27 -2.24 -1.77
N PRO A 934 33.36 -0.93 -2.07
CA PRO A 934 34.26 -0.42 -3.12
C PRO A 934 35.76 -0.55 -2.84
N ASN A 935 36.16 -1.01 -1.66
CA ASN A 935 37.55 -1.31 -1.29
C ASN A 935 37.89 -2.81 -1.46
N GLY A 936 36.88 -3.65 -1.73
CA GLY A 936 37.02 -5.12 -1.80
C GLY A 936 36.71 -5.85 -0.50
N ASN A 937 36.17 -5.17 0.52
CA ASN A 937 35.75 -5.78 1.78
C ASN A 937 34.43 -6.52 1.61
N LEU A 938 34.36 -7.75 2.13
CA LEU A 938 33.13 -8.56 2.15
C LEU A 938 32.43 -8.43 3.51
N THR A 939 31.10 -8.46 3.53
CA THR A 939 30.31 -8.55 4.77
C THR A 939 29.09 -9.43 4.56
N THR A 940 28.98 -10.54 5.28
CA THR A 940 27.87 -11.51 5.17
C THR A 940 26.98 -11.47 6.40
N THR A 941 25.72 -11.08 6.22
CA THR A 941 24.69 -11.07 7.27
C THR A 941 23.74 -12.26 7.13
N SER A 942 23.42 -12.89 8.27
CA SER A 942 22.35 -13.89 8.44
C SER A 942 21.26 -13.33 9.34
N TYR A 943 20.01 -13.80 9.20
CA TYR A 943 18.84 -13.24 9.86
C TYR A 943 18.03 -14.28 10.65
N GLN A 944 17.37 -13.83 11.73
CA GLN A 944 16.25 -14.53 12.36
C GLN A 944 15.02 -14.30 11.50
N VAL A 945 14.44 -15.39 11.00
CA VAL A 945 13.29 -15.40 10.10
C VAL A 945 12.45 -16.64 10.37
N PHE A 946 11.14 -16.53 10.19
CA PHE A 946 10.20 -17.62 10.45
C PHE A 946 9.44 -17.96 9.16
N ASP A 947 8.26 -17.38 8.99
CA ASP A 947 7.33 -17.57 7.88
C ASP A 947 7.49 -16.59 6.71
N GLU A 948 8.30 -15.53 6.89
CA GLU A 948 8.51 -14.49 5.88
C GLU A 948 10.00 -14.14 5.68
N PRO A 949 10.43 -13.80 4.44
CA PRO A 949 11.82 -13.50 4.10
C PRO A 949 12.22 -12.05 4.43
N THR A 950 12.28 -11.70 5.71
CA THR A 950 12.59 -10.34 6.22
C THR A 950 14.05 -10.17 6.66
N GLU A 951 14.64 -9.00 6.38
CA GLU A 951 16.06 -8.70 6.70
C GLU A 951 16.23 -7.89 8.01
N ASP A 952 15.18 -7.77 8.83
CA ASP A 952 15.12 -6.81 9.95
C ASP A 952 15.86 -7.27 11.22
N ALA A 953 16.11 -8.58 11.38
CA ALA A 953 16.64 -9.17 12.61
C ALA A 953 17.96 -9.95 12.39
N PRO A 954 19.11 -9.29 12.19
CA PRO A 954 20.41 -9.95 12.06
C PRO A 954 20.74 -10.88 13.25
N THR A 955 21.22 -12.09 12.96
CA THR A 955 21.67 -13.11 13.95
C THR A 955 23.17 -13.39 13.88
N PHE A 956 23.79 -13.15 12.72
CA PHE A 956 25.22 -13.30 12.51
C PHE A 956 25.70 -12.29 11.46
N ILE A 957 26.85 -11.66 11.70
CA ILE A 957 27.52 -10.76 10.77
C ILE A 957 29.00 -11.19 10.72
N ASP A 958 29.42 -11.70 9.57
CA ASP A 958 30.82 -11.92 9.19
C ASP A 958 31.30 -10.64 8.47
N ASP A 959 32.33 -9.99 9.01
CA ASP A 959 32.95 -8.76 8.48
C ASP A 959 34.48 -8.80 8.70
N PRO A 960 35.29 -7.98 7.98
CA PRO A 960 36.75 -8.10 8.01
C PRO A 960 37.43 -7.62 9.30
N GLU A 961 36.71 -6.97 10.21
CA GLU A 961 37.16 -6.70 11.58
C GLU A 961 36.80 -7.87 12.54
N GLY A 962 35.80 -8.69 12.20
CA GLY A 962 35.55 -10.01 12.77
C GLY A 962 34.11 -10.29 13.22
N ASP A 963 33.75 -11.58 13.14
CA ASP A 963 32.46 -12.20 13.47
C ASP A 963 31.71 -11.54 14.62
N THR A 964 30.44 -11.19 14.39
CA THR A 964 29.48 -10.75 15.41
C THR A 964 28.28 -11.70 15.47
N THR A 965 28.04 -12.32 16.62
CA THR A 965 26.82 -13.12 16.88
C THR A 965 25.76 -12.31 17.61
N LEU A 966 24.48 -12.61 17.34
CA LEU A 966 23.31 -11.94 17.90
C LEU A 966 22.23 -13.00 18.22
N GLU A 967 22.26 -13.51 19.44
CA GLU A 967 21.22 -14.40 19.99
C GLU A 967 19.97 -13.58 20.34
N ARG A 968 18.79 -14.08 19.96
CA ARG A 968 17.50 -13.36 20.09
C ARG A 968 16.39 -14.23 20.66
N ASP A 969 15.44 -13.58 21.35
CA ASP A 969 14.17 -14.20 21.72
C ASP A 969 13.21 -14.31 20.51
N ILE A 970 12.02 -14.92 20.72
CA ILE A 970 10.97 -15.05 19.69
C ILE A 970 10.35 -13.70 19.28
N PHE A 971 10.65 -12.61 19.98
CA PHE A 971 10.17 -11.26 19.68
C PHE A 971 11.25 -10.40 18.99
N GLY A 972 12.36 -11.02 18.57
CA GLY A 972 13.47 -10.34 17.90
C GLY A 972 14.39 -9.53 18.82
N LYS A 973 14.20 -9.58 20.15
CA LYS A 973 15.04 -8.85 21.10
C LYS A 973 16.34 -9.61 21.34
N VAL A 974 17.47 -8.91 21.28
CA VAL A 974 18.81 -9.48 21.48
C VAL A 974 18.98 -9.85 22.95
N THR A 975 19.19 -11.12 23.27
CA THR A 975 19.49 -11.60 24.63
C THR A 975 20.99 -11.66 24.89
N LYS A 976 21.79 -11.93 23.85
CA LYS A 976 23.25 -11.98 23.93
C LYS A 976 23.90 -11.59 22.60
N MET A 977 25.04 -10.93 22.70
CA MET A 977 25.88 -10.50 21.58
C MET A 977 27.33 -10.91 21.85
N SER A 978 28.06 -11.39 20.85
CA SER A 978 29.51 -11.55 20.94
C SER A 978 30.21 -10.96 19.72
N ARG A 979 31.38 -10.34 19.88
CA ARG A 979 32.28 -10.03 18.75
C ARG A 979 33.62 -10.77 18.93
N GLY A 980 34.05 -11.49 17.90
CA GLY A 980 35.22 -12.36 17.91
C GLY A 980 35.06 -13.64 18.75
N SER A 981 36.10 -14.48 18.72
CA SER A 981 36.11 -15.84 19.26
C SER A 981 36.50 -15.96 20.74
N THR A 982 36.55 -14.84 21.49
CA THR A 982 36.97 -14.84 22.91
C THR A 982 35.88 -14.33 23.84
N ALA A 983 35.80 -14.91 25.05
CA ALA A 983 34.79 -14.55 26.05
C ALA A 983 34.81 -13.08 26.49
N ALA A 984 35.92 -12.36 26.24
CA ALA A 984 36.08 -10.94 26.53
C ALA A 984 35.19 -10.01 25.67
N GLY A 985 34.57 -10.52 24.60
CA GLY A 985 33.68 -9.76 23.71
C GLY A 985 32.19 -10.02 23.90
N VAL A 986 31.75 -10.69 24.98
CA VAL A 986 30.36 -11.14 25.16
C VAL A 986 29.54 -10.18 26.03
N ARG A 987 28.46 -9.63 25.48
CA ARG A 987 27.46 -8.81 26.20
C ARG A 987 26.14 -9.57 26.35
N ARG A 988 25.47 -9.42 27.49
CA ARG A 988 24.15 -10.02 27.78
C ARG A 988 23.11 -8.95 28.09
N TYR A 989 21.85 -9.24 27.78
CA TYR A 989 20.71 -8.35 27.87
C TYR A 989 19.55 -9.11 28.53
N VAL A 990 19.17 -8.69 29.73
CA VAL A 990 18.08 -9.29 30.51
C VAL A 990 16.85 -8.41 30.40
N TYR A 991 15.69 -9.04 30.21
CA TYR A 991 14.40 -8.38 30.11
C TYR A 991 13.53 -8.71 31.34
N ASP A 992 12.68 -7.77 31.76
CA ASP A 992 11.67 -8.02 32.78
C ASP A 992 10.43 -8.75 32.21
N ASP A 993 9.50 -9.11 33.09
CA ASP A 993 8.24 -9.79 32.73
C ASP A 993 7.34 -8.92 31.82
N GLN A 994 7.58 -7.61 31.75
CA GLN A 994 6.93 -6.66 30.83
C GLN A 994 7.73 -6.51 29.50
N HIS A 995 8.73 -7.38 29.30
CA HIS A 995 9.60 -7.47 28.13
C HIS A 995 10.50 -6.24 27.88
N ARG A 996 10.76 -5.42 28.91
CA ARG A 996 11.62 -4.22 28.90
C ARG A 996 13.04 -4.55 29.35
N LEU A 997 14.05 -3.83 28.84
CA LEU A 997 15.47 -4.10 29.14
C LEU A 997 15.81 -3.71 30.59
N CYS A 998 15.69 -4.65 31.53
CA CYS A 998 15.97 -4.40 32.94
C CYS A 998 17.47 -4.41 33.28
N LYS A 999 18.31 -5.05 32.45
CA LYS A 999 19.76 -5.12 32.71
C LYS A 999 20.57 -5.39 31.43
N ARG A 1000 21.74 -4.77 31.35
CA ARG A 1000 22.80 -5.12 30.38
C ARG A 1000 24.06 -5.50 31.14
N ILE A 1001 24.75 -6.54 30.72
CA ILE A 1001 26.02 -6.99 31.31
C ILE A 1001 27.11 -6.87 30.25
N ASP A 1002 28.03 -5.95 30.47
CA ASP A 1002 29.16 -5.66 29.56
C ASP A 1002 30.48 -6.15 30.16
N PRO A 1003 31.41 -6.69 29.35
CA PRO A 1003 32.73 -7.06 29.83
C PRO A 1003 33.59 -5.84 30.20
N GLU A 1004 33.34 -4.67 29.59
CA GLU A 1004 34.12 -3.45 29.84
C GLU A 1004 33.58 -2.59 31.00
N SER A 1005 32.26 -2.61 31.24
CA SER A 1005 31.57 -1.76 32.21
C SER A 1005 30.73 -2.50 33.26
N ARG A 1006 30.90 -3.83 33.38
CA ARG A 1006 30.14 -4.73 34.26
C ARG A 1006 28.62 -4.61 34.01
N ALA A 1007 27.79 -4.84 35.02
CA ALA A 1007 26.35 -4.71 34.87
C ALA A 1007 25.89 -3.25 34.93
N THR A 1008 24.94 -2.91 34.05
CA THR A 1008 24.05 -1.75 34.15
C THR A 1008 22.63 -2.24 34.33
N VAL A 1009 22.00 -1.88 35.45
CA VAL A 1009 20.59 -2.19 35.78
C VAL A 1009 19.72 -0.97 35.45
N PHE A 1010 18.51 -1.22 34.97
CA PHE A 1010 17.48 -0.25 34.63
C PHE A 1010 16.17 -0.63 35.33
N ALA A 1011 15.46 0.35 35.86
CA ALA A 1011 14.10 0.20 36.37
C ALA A 1011 13.17 1.19 35.68
N TYR A 1012 11.88 0.88 35.65
CA TYR A 1012 10.87 1.64 34.90
C TYR A 1012 9.66 1.96 35.75
N ASP A 1013 9.06 3.12 35.53
CA ASP A 1013 7.82 3.54 36.19
C ASP A 1013 6.58 2.83 35.61
N GLY A 1014 5.40 3.22 36.10
CA GLY A 1014 4.12 2.70 35.61
C GLY A 1014 3.86 2.98 34.12
N ALA A 1015 4.24 4.14 33.60
CA ALA A 1015 4.11 4.48 32.17
C ALA A 1015 5.23 3.85 31.31
N GLY A 1016 6.22 3.20 31.92
CA GLY A 1016 7.37 2.62 31.24
C GLY A 1016 8.47 3.64 30.92
N ASN A 1017 8.45 4.81 31.55
CA ASN A 1017 9.60 5.72 31.55
C ASN A 1017 10.73 5.08 32.38
N LEU A 1018 11.99 5.43 32.10
CA LEU A 1018 13.12 4.95 32.92
C LEU A 1018 13.09 5.65 34.28
N ASP A 1019 12.78 4.93 35.36
CA ASP A 1019 12.68 5.46 36.73
C ASP A 1019 14.07 5.69 37.34
N TRP A 1020 14.95 4.69 37.25
CA TRP A 1020 16.37 4.85 37.58
C TRP A 1020 17.24 3.87 36.80
N GLN A 1021 18.54 4.19 36.74
CA GLN A 1021 19.58 3.27 36.24
C GLN A 1021 20.81 3.30 37.16
N ALA A 1022 21.61 2.24 37.13
CA ALA A 1022 22.87 2.15 37.88
C ALA A 1022 23.88 1.26 37.12
N SER A 1023 25.13 1.70 37.00
CA SER A 1023 26.18 1.05 36.17
C SER A 1023 27.44 0.71 36.97
N GLY A 1024 28.29 -0.18 36.43
CA GLY A 1024 29.53 -0.62 37.09
C GLY A 1024 29.31 -1.70 38.16
N LEU A 1025 28.10 -2.26 38.24
CA LEU A 1025 27.67 -3.17 39.31
C LEU A 1025 28.22 -4.59 39.10
N ASP A 1026 28.62 -5.25 40.19
CA ASP A 1026 29.14 -6.62 40.17
C ASP A 1026 27.99 -7.65 40.25
N LEU A 1027 27.16 -7.68 39.20
CA LEU A 1027 25.93 -8.47 39.15
C LEU A 1027 25.95 -9.40 37.92
N PRO A 1028 26.64 -10.56 37.99
CA PRO A 1028 26.97 -11.37 36.81
C PRO A 1028 25.84 -12.29 36.30
N LEU A 1029 24.75 -12.47 37.06
CA LEU A 1029 23.65 -13.39 36.73
C LEU A 1029 22.64 -12.77 35.74
N ASP A 1030 21.91 -13.61 34.99
CA ASP A 1030 20.89 -13.16 34.02
C ASP A 1030 19.53 -12.90 34.68
N SER A 1031 19.54 -12.08 35.73
CA SER A 1031 18.40 -11.62 36.52
C SER A 1031 18.43 -10.10 36.64
N CYS A 1032 17.27 -9.44 36.74
CA CYS A 1032 17.16 -7.97 36.74
C CYS A 1032 17.81 -7.28 37.95
N ASP A 1033 17.95 -7.98 39.09
CA ASP A 1033 18.69 -7.58 40.29
C ASP A 1033 18.36 -6.19 40.87
N THR A 1034 17.16 -5.66 40.59
CA THR A 1034 16.75 -4.28 40.96
C THR A 1034 16.79 -4.01 42.47
N ALA A 1035 16.58 -5.02 43.29
CA ALA A 1035 16.67 -4.96 44.75
C ALA A 1035 18.13 -5.01 45.30
N ALA A 1036 19.10 -5.45 44.50
CA ALA A 1036 20.51 -5.52 44.89
C ALA A 1036 21.28 -4.22 44.62
N VAL A 1037 20.64 -3.22 43.98
CA VAL A 1037 21.27 -1.95 43.63
C VAL A 1037 21.25 -0.99 44.84
N PRO A 1038 22.41 -0.63 45.42
CA PRO A 1038 22.45 0.28 46.56
C PRO A 1038 22.01 1.69 46.14
N PRO A 1039 21.30 2.45 47.00
CA PRO A 1039 20.80 3.78 46.65
C PRO A 1039 21.88 4.72 46.12
N ALA A 1040 23.09 4.67 46.69
CA ALA A 1040 24.22 5.52 46.28
C ALA A 1040 24.71 5.29 44.84
N ALA A 1041 24.37 4.16 44.20
CA ALA A 1041 24.73 3.87 42.82
C ALA A 1041 23.63 4.27 41.81
N LYS A 1042 22.46 4.72 42.28
CA LYS A 1042 21.33 5.05 41.42
C LYS A 1042 21.45 6.42 40.78
N ILE A 1043 20.95 6.51 39.55
CA ILE A 1043 20.73 7.72 38.79
C ILE A 1043 19.23 7.76 38.49
N ASP A 1044 18.47 8.42 39.37
CA ASP A 1044 17.01 8.47 39.28
C ASP A 1044 16.56 9.58 38.32
N HIS A 1045 15.38 9.39 37.75
CA HIS A 1045 14.84 10.17 36.64
C HIS A 1045 13.36 10.43 36.93
N THR A 1046 12.97 11.71 36.91
CA THR A 1046 11.59 12.13 37.14
C THR A 1046 11.04 12.90 35.94
N TYR A 1047 9.73 12.79 35.74
CA TYR A 1047 9.05 13.20 34.53
C TYR A 1047 7.90 14.17 34.84
N ASP A 1048 7.52 15.01 33.88
CA ASP A 1048 6.25 15.73 33.95
C ASP A 1048 5.07 14.87 33.48
N VAL A 1049 3.85 15.39 33.63
CA VAL A 1049 2.60 14.74 33.20
C VAL A 1049 2.44 14.65 31.66
N ARG A 1050 3.50 14.88 30.89
CA ARG A 1050 3.61 14.56 29.46
C ARG A 1050 4.74 13.56 29.19
N ASN A 1051 5.16 12.83 30.23
CA ASN A 1051 6.25 11.85 30.19
C ASN A 1051 7.58 12.45 29.67
N ARG A 1052 7.86 13.73 29.96
CA ARG A 1052 9.12 14.41 29.60
C ARG A 1052 10.04 14.50 30.81
N LEU A 1053 11.29 14.07 30.66
CA LEU A 1053 12.31 14.06 31.72
C LEU A 1053 12.58 15.48 32.25
N THR A 1054 12.18 15.76 33.49
CA THR A 1054 12.32 17.07 34.15
C THR A 1054 13.53 17.14 35.10
N LEU A 1055 13.91 16.04 35.75
CA LEU A 1055 15.03 16.04 36.71
C LEU A 1055 15.74 14.68 36.72
N THR A 1056 17.07 14.72 36.80
CA THR A 1056 17.94 13.56 37.07
C THR A 1056 18.69 13.80 38.37
N THR A 1057 18.60 12.87 39.31
CA THR A 1057 19.37 12.85 40.57
C THR A 1057 20.47 11.78 40.52
N TYR A 1058 21.42 11.89 41.44
CA TYR A 1058 22.52 10.95 41.61
C TYR A 1058 22.65 10.58 43.09
N GLY A 1059 22.62 9.28 43.41
CA GLY A 1059 22.63 8.79 44.78
C GLY A 1059 23.95 9.03 45.54
N ASP A 1060 25.02 9.35 44.83
CA ASP A 1060 26.33 9.76 45.39
C ASP A 1060 26.34 11.21 45.90
N GLY A 1061 25.26 11.97 45.67
CA GLY A 1061 25.17 13.40 45.99
C GLY A 1061 25.70 14.34 44.89
N SER A 1062 26.05 13.82 43.71
CA SER A 1062 26.48 14.64 42.57
C SER A 1062 25.38 15.63 42.13
N PRO A 1063 25.73 16.83 41.61
CA PRO A 1063 24.74 17.88 41.32
C PRO A 1063 23.69 17.48 40.29
N SER A 1064 22.44 17.36 40.75
CA SER A 1064 21.28 16.98 39.93
C SER A 1064 21.12 17.81 38.65
N VAL A 1065 20.64 17.20 37.56
CA VAL A 1065 20.35 17.87 36.29
C VAL A 1065 18.86 18.12 36.16
N SER A 1066 18.41 19.36 36.36
CA SER A 1066 17.03 19.80 36.09
C SER A 1066 16.86 20.30 34.66
N ARG A 1067 15.64 20.19 34.13
CA ARG A 1067 15.27 20.47 32.73
C ARG A 1067 13.86 21.04 32.68
N SER A 1068 13.65 22.07 31.88
CA SER A 1068 12.34 22.64 31.57
C SER A 1068 12.04 22.55 30.08
N TRP A 1069 10.75 22.45 29.73
CA TRP A 1069 10.28 22.16 28.38
C TRP A 1069 9.19 23.15 27.96
N THR A 1070 9.27 23.64 26.72
CA THR A 1070 8.20 24.42 26.10
C THR A 1070 6.98 23.54 25.77
N PRO A 1071 5.79 24.12 25.53
CA PRO A 1071 4.60 23.36 25.13
C PRO A 1071 4.74 22.54 23.83
N ASP A 1072 5.67 22.93 22.96
CA ASP A 1072 6.03 22.22 21.72
C ASP A 1072 7.17 21.20 21.88
N ASN A 1073 7.43 20.76 23.12
CA ASN A 1073 8.39 19.71 23.46
C ASN A 1073 9.83 20.03 23.02
N ARG A 1074 10.28 21.26 23.25
CA ARG A 1074 11.67 21.71 23.08
C ARG A 1074 12.30 22.07 24.42
N PRO A 1075 13.64 21.93 24.56
CA PRO A 1075 14.34 22.41 25.75
C PRO A 1075 14.12 23.91 25.96
N GLN A 1076 13.66 24.31 27.13
CA GLN A 1076 13.56 25.71 27.55
C GLN A 1076 14.78 26.11 28.39
N GLY A 1077 15.23 25.21 29.28
CA GLY A 1077 16.44 25.36 30.07
C GLY A 1077 16.92 24.04 30.66
N VAL A 1078 18.20 24.00 31.04
CA VAL A 1078 18.85 22.86 31.70
C VAL A 1078 19.82 23.40 32.75
N ALA A 1079 19.72 22.97 34.00
CA ALA A 1079 20.59 23.42 35.08
C ALA A 1079 21.19 22.26 35.89
N SER A 1080 22.44 22.39 36.29
CA SER A 1080 23.14 21.45 37.17
C SER A 1080 24.23 22.18 37.95
N GLY A 1081 24.23 22.02 39.28
CA GLY A 1081 25.15 22.74 40.17
C GLY A 1081 25.09 24.25 39.98
N ASN A 1082 26.22 24.84 39.60
CA ASN A 1082 26.37 26.28 39.34
C ASN A 1082 26.16 26.68 37.86
N ALA A 1083 25.81 25.74 36.98
CA ALA A 1083 25.69 25.96 35.53
C ALA A 1083 24.24 25.88 35.06
N THR A 1084 23.80 26.87 34.28
CA THR A 1084 22.45 26.95 33.71
C THR A 1084 22.48 27.34 32.24
N TRP A 1085 21.97 26.46 31.38
CA TRP A 1085 21.64 26.75 29.99
C TRP A 1085 20.20 27.27 29.88
N THR A 1086 19.98 28.30 29.06
CA THR A 1086 18.65 28.77 28.66
C THR A 1086 18.55 28.88 27.14
N TYR A 1087 17.40 28.52 26.60
CA TYR A 1087 17.10 28.49 25.17
C TYR A 1087 15.98 29.47 24.82
N LYS A 1088 16.12 30.20 23.71
CA LYS A 1088 15.06 31.05 23.15
C LYS A 1088 14.82 30.72 21.70
N TYR A 1089 13.55 30.64 21.32
CA TYR A 1089 13.10 30.40 19.96
C TYR A 1089 12.34 31.61 19.41
N ASN A 1090 12.40 31.82 18.10
CA ASN A 1090 11.49 32.74 17.40
C ASN A 1090 10.10 32.10 17.24
N ARG A 1091 9.12 32.83 16.68
CA ARG A 1091 7.76 32.30 16.48
C ARG A 1091 7.70 31.18 15.44
N ARG A 1092 8.67 31.10 14.51
CA ARG A 1092 8.92 29.93 13.65
C ARG A 1092 9.60 28.75 14.36
N ARG A 1093 9.79 28.82 15.68
CA ARG A 1093 10.47 27.82 16.52
C ARG A 1093 11.91 27.50 16.08
N LEU A 1094 12.60 28.47 15.50
CA LEU A 1094 14.05 28.43 15.23
C LEU A 1094 14.82 29.03 16.41
N LEU A 1095 15.97 28.42 16.76
CA LEU A 1095 16.81 28.87 17.88
C LEU A 1095 17.44 30.25 17.59
N LEU A 1096 17.12 31.23 18.44
CA LEU A 1096 17.68 32.59 18.44
C LEU A 1096 18.87 32.74 19.40
N GLU A 1097 18.75 32.13 20.58
CA GLU A 1097 19.74 32.25 21.66
C GLU A 1097 19.89 30.90 22.36
N GLU A 1098 21.12 30.42 22.43
CA GLU A 1098 21.57 29.43 23.40
C GLU A 1098 22.59 30.14 24.31
N ARG A 1099 22.33 30.10 25.62
CA ARG A 1099 23.11 30.86 26.62
C ARG A 1099 23.44 29.99 27.81
N LEU A 1100 24.74 29.83 28.09
CA LEU A 1100 25.25 29.29 29.35
C LEU A 1100 25.56 30.44 30.31
N ASN A 1101 25.05 30.34 31.54
CA ASN A 1101 25.52 31.10 32.70
C ASN A 1101 26.20 30.12 33.67
N VAL A 1102 27.34 30.51 34.25
CA VAL A 1102 28.01 29.76 35.33
C VAL A 1102 28.29 30.72 36.48
N THR A 1103 27.92 30.35 37.69
CA THR A 1103 28.14 31.16 38.91
C THR A 1103 29.34 30.65 39.72
N GLY A 1104 29.92 31.49 40.58
CA GLY A 1104 30.96 31.07 41.53
C GLY A 1104 32.40 31.03 41.02
N THR A 1105 32.68 31.22 39.72
CA THR A 1105 34.06 31.46 39.25
C THR A 1105 34.47 32.90 39.55
N GLY A 1106 35.42 33.09 40.47
CA GLY A 1106 35.88 34.40 40.97
C GLY A 1106 36.70 35.27 39.99
N GLY A 1107 36.35 35.26 38.70
CA GLY A 1107 36.97 36.09 37.66
C GLY A 1107 35.93 36.51 36.62
N THR A 1108 35.93 37.81 36.29
CA THR A 1108 35.11 38.52 35.28
C THR A 1108 34.17 37.65 34.43
N GLY A 1109 32.86 37.75 34.69
CA GLY A 1109 31.83 36.83 34.17
C GLY A 1109 31.79 36.68 32.64
N GLY A 1110 32.41 35.61 32.14
CA GLY A 1110 32.42 35.23 30.73
C GLY A 1110 31.12 34.57 30.26
N ALA A 1111 30.02 35.31 30.20
CA ALA A 1111 28.74 34.82 29.68
C ALA A 1111 28.84 34.48 28.18
N ARG A 1112 29.04 33.19 27.84
CA ARG A 1112 29.03 32.70 26.46
C ARG A 1112 27.60 32.56 25.93
N SER A 1113 27.00 33.68 25.56
CA SER A 1113 25.79 33.72 24.73
C SER A 1113 26.14 33.48 23.26
N ARG A 1114 25.59 32.43 22.63
CA ARG A 1114 25.66 32.25 21.18
C ARG A 1114 24.36 32.71 20.54
N SER A 1115 24.22 34.03 20.39
CA SER A 1115 23.12 34.59 19.59
C SER A 1115 23.30 34.27 18.10
N THR A 1116 22.22 33.91 17.42
CA THR A 1116 22.15 33.74 15.96
C THR A 1116 21.48 34.92 15.26
N THR A 1117 21.23 36.03 15.98
CA THR A 1117 20.61 37.25 15.43
C THR A 1117 21.50 37.96 14.42
N GLY A 1118 21.39 37.60 13.14
CA GLY A 1118 21.87 38.44 12.03
C GLY A 1118 22.77 37.79 10.98
N ILE A 1119 22.42 36.63 10.43
CA ILE A 1119 22.96 36.24 9.11
C ILE A 1119 22.26 37.07 8.03
N ARG A 1120 22.82 38.24 7.70
CA ARG A 1120 22.59 38.88 6.40
C ARG A 1120 23.34 38.08 5.34
N PRO A 1121 22.72 37.67 4.21
CA PRO A 1121 23.43 37.05 3.09
C PRO A 1121 24.14 38.12 2.25
N THR A 1122 25.18 38.76 2.79
CA THR A 1122 26.04 39.68 2.02
C THR A 1122 27.03 38.89 1.17
N ALA A 1123 26.68 38.70 -0.11
CA ALA A 1123 27.64 38.22 -1.11
C ALA A 1123 28.58 39.37 -1.53
N ALA A 1124 29.88 39.24 -1.25
CA ALA A 1124 30.93 40.06 -1.85
C ALA A 1124 32.33 39.44 -1.61
N TRP A 1125 32.83 38.66 -2.57
CA TRP A 1125 34.27 38.46 -2.80
C TRP A 1125 34.51 38.16 -4.28
N ILE A 1126 34.67 39.22 -5.06
CA ILE A 1126 35.34 39.19 -6.36
C ILE A 1126 36.78 39.64 -6.09
N GLY A 1127 37.76 38.94 -6.63
CA GLY A 1127 39.18 39.31 -6.52
C GLY A 1127 39.78 39.66 -7.87
N CYS A 1128 40.92 40.36 -7.86
CA CYS A 1128 41.91 40.26 -8.92
C CYS A 1128 43.31 40.68 -8.42
N ALA A 1129 44.36 40.42 -9.22
CA ALA A 1129 45.77 40.63 -8.86
C ALA A 1129 46.25 42.08 -9.11
N THR A 1130 47.37 42.55 -8.54
CA THR A 1130 48.70 42.39 -9.18
C THR A 1130 49.89 42.94 -8.37
N ARG A 1131 51.07 42.36 -8.63
CA ARG A 1131 52.45 42.93 -8.62
C ARG A 1131 52.94 43.92 -7.52
N ALA A 1132 53.78 43.36 -6.65
CA ALA A 1132 55.24 43.63 -6.56
C ALA A 1132 55.84 44.77 -5.69
N ALA A 1133 57.10 44.51 -5.29
CA ALA A 1133 58.24 45.43 -5.09
C ALA A 1133 58.79 45.71 -3.66
N ARG A 1134 59.86 44.95 -3.34
CA ARG A 1134 61.18 45.40 -2.81
C ARG A 1134 61.41 45.67 -1.31
N ARG A 1135 62.44 44.94 -0.82
CA ARG A 1135 63.53 45.35 0.11
C ARG A 1135 63.13 45.71 1.55
N CYS A 1136 63.95 45.48 2.58
CA CYS A 1136 65.10 44.63 2.91
C CYS A 1136 65.60 45.22 4.24
N ASN A 1137 65.85 44.39 5.26
CA ASN A 1137 67.13 44.39 5.98
C ASN A 1137 67.17 43.30 7.06
N THR A 1138 68.30 42.61 7.11
CA THR A 1138 68.81 41.79 8.23
C THR A 1138 69.80 42.67 9.04
N PRO A 1139 70.64 42.20 10.00
CA PRO A 1139 70.85 40.84 10.53
C PRO A 1139 71.04 40.73 12.07
N ARG A 1140 71.17 39.50 12.61
CA ARG A 1140 72.39 38.99 13.32
C ARG A 1140 72.22 37.62 14.02
N THR A 1141 73.25 36.77 13.89
CA THR A 1141 73.82 35.74 14.83
C THR A 1141 72.88 34.81 15.65
N CYS A 1142 72.99 33.48 15.59
CA CYS A 1142 74.08 32.59 16.10
C CYS A 1142 74.25 32.56 17.64
N SER A 1143 74.46 31.43 18.32
CA SER A 1143 74.38 29.99 17.93
C SER A 1143 74.46 29.01 19.12
N ALA A 1144 73.94 27.77 18.91
CA ALA A 1144 74.37 26.46 19.46
C ALA A 1144 74.50 26.17 20.98
N SER A 1145 73.95 25.01 21.42
CA SER A 1145 74.75 24.01 22.19
C SER A 1145 74.18 22.56 22.18
N ARG A 1146 75.05 21.58 21.80
CA ARG A 1146 75.31 20.20 22.33
C ARG A 1146 74.11 19.28 22.72
N ARG A 1147 74.11 17.94 22.57
CA ARG A 1147 75.16 16.87 22.48
C ARG A 1147 74.74 15.80 21.42
N ARG A 1148 75.63 15.22 20.58
CA ARG A 1148 76.30 13.87 20.71
C ARG A 1148 75.40 12.74 21.25
N TRP A 1149 75.34 11.52 20.69
CA TRP A 1149 76.13 10.75 19.68
C TRP A 1149 75.32 9.49 19.25
N ALA A 1150 75.67 8.58 18.29
CA ALA A 1150 76.52 8.55 17.08
C ALA A 1150 76.45 7.15 16.37
N ARG A 1151 76.84 7.07 15.06
CA ARG A 1151 77.41 5.92 14.27
C ARG A 1151 76.77 4.50 14.34
N SER A 1152 76.66 3.68 13.28
CA SER A 1152 76.88 3.69 11.79
C SER A 1152 76.16 2.42 11.22
N ARG A 1153 76.20 1.89 9.97
CA ARG A 1153 76.94 1.96 8.65
C ARG A 1153 75.93 1.35 7.60
N ALA A 1154 75.88 1.50 6.27
CA ALA A 1154 76.77 1.84 5.14
C ALA A 1154 77.80 0.73 4.74
N PRO A 1155 78.10 0.43 3.44
CA PRO A 1155 77.77 1.19 2.20
C PRO A 1155 77.44 0.39 0.87
N PHE A 1156 77.18 1.14 -0.24
CA PHE A 1156 77.37 0.82 -1.69
C PHE A 1156 76.48 -0.26 -2.41
N CYS A 1157 76.22 -0.23 -3.75
CA CYS A 1157 76.62 0.71 -4.83
C CYS A 1157 75.63 0.83 -6.05
N THR A 1158 75.31 2.08 -6.44
CA THR A 1158 75.23 2.68 -7.81
C THR A 1158 74.53 2.05 -9.06
N THR A 1159 73.47 2.75 -9.55
CA THR A 1159 73.23 3.25 -10.96
C THR A 1159 72.92 2.27 -12.13
N ARG A 1160 72.30 2.65 -13.28
CA ARG A 1160 71.87 3.95 -13.89
C ARG A 1160 70.73 3.78 -14.97
N THR A 1161 69.89 4.82 -15.16
CA THR A 1161 69.18 5.30 -16.41
C THR A 1161 68.96 4.37 -17.63
N ALA A 1162 67.72 4.11 -18.11
CA ALA A 1162 66.82 4.93 -19.00
C ALA A 1162 67.20 4.91 -20.52
N ALA A 1163 66.34 5.03 -21.56
CA ALA A 1163 64.86 4.98 -21.76
C ALA A 1163 64.54 4.95 -23.31
N TRP A 1164 63.29 5.22 -23.75
CA TRP A 1164 62.77 5.43 -25.15
C TRP A 1164 62.45 4.15 -25.99
N ARG A 1165 61.47 4.09 -26.93
CA ARG A 1165 60.13 4.75 -27.13
C ARG A 1165 59.41 4.14 -28.38
N VAL A 1166 58.05 4.11 -28.40
CA VAL A 1166 57.14 4.21 -29.61
C VAL A 1166 57.16 3.07 -30.67
N SER A 1167 56.08 2.61 -31.34
CA SER A 1167 54.59 2.63 -31.21
C SER A 1167 53.93 1.73 -32.31
N ILE A 1168 52.58 1.54 -32.28
CA ILE A 1168 51.70 1.16 -33.44
C ILE A 1168 51.75 -0.35 -33.86
N THR A 1169 50.73 -1.05 -34.41
CA THR A 1169 49.40 -0.71 -35.05
C THR A 1169 48.20 -1.57 -34.49
N ALA A 1170 47.19 -1.90 -35.32
CA ALA A 1170 46.02 -2.80 -35.11
C ALA A 1170 46.19 -4.14 -35.92
N THR A 1171 45.25 -5.09 -36.17
CA THR A 1171 43.77 -5.03 -36.32
C THR A 1171 43.07 -6.42 -36.23
N THR A 1172 41.79 -6.45 -35.82
CA THR A 1172 40.67 -7.43 -36.05
C THR A 1172 40.86 -8.84 -36.66
N SER A 1173 40.10 -9.82 -36.12
CA SER A 1173 39.05 -10.66 -36.79
C SER A 1173 39.02 -12.15 -36.33
N ALA A 1174 37.91 -12.86 -36.59
CA ALA A 1174 37.54 -14.16 -35.99
C ALA A 1174 37.33 -15.29 -37.03
N MET A 1175 37.26 -16.57 -36.59
CA MET A 1175 36.37 -17.62 -37.17
C MET A 1175 36.28 -18.94 -36.35
N ARG A 1176 35.19 -19.71 -36.59
CA ARG A 1176 34.93 -21.14 -36.25
C ARG A 1176 35.03 -21.99 -37.56
N PRO A 1177 34.98 -23.36 -37.63
CA PRO A 1177 34.49 -24.42 -36.70
C PRO A 1177 35.54 -25.56 -36.47
N GLY A 1178 35.27 -26.79 -35.99
CA GLY A 1178 34.09 -27.39 -35.28
C GLY A 1178 33.49 -28.68 -35.91
N ARG A 1179 32.78 -29.47 -35.06
CA ARG A 1179 31.89 -30.66 -35.30
C ARG A 1179 32.45 -32.11 -35.41
N THR A 1180 31.85 -33.00 -34.60
CA THR A 1180 31.51 -34.45 -34.81
C THR A 1180 32.63 -35.52 -34.89
N ARG A 1181 32.44 -36.82 -34.53
CA ARG A 1181 31.25 -37.60 -34.08
C ARG A 1181 31.66 -38.90 -33.32
N VAL A 1182 30.78 -39.44 -32.43
CA VAL A 1182 30.44 -40.88 -32.17
C VAL A 1182 31.56 -41.87 -31.77
N ASP A 1183 31.50 -42.71 -30.72
CA ASP A 1183 30.57 -42.99 -29.58
C ASP A 1183 31.37 -43.89 -28.55
N SER A 1184 30.91 -44.70 -27.56
CA SER A 1184 29.60 -45.29 -27.20
C SER A 1184 29.37 -45.59 -25.69
N HIS A 1185 29.78 -46.76 -25.16
CA HIS A 1185 29.18 -47.37 -23.94
C HIS A 1185 30.18 -48.11 -23.01
N GLY A 1186 29.96 -48.18 -21.68
CA GLY A 1186 28.93 -47.51 -20.87
C GLY A 1186 28.70 -48.12 -19.47
N ARG A 1187 27.66 -47.63 -18.74
CA ARG A 1187 27.20 -48.00 -17.37
C ARG A 1187 28.09 -47.49 -16.22
N ARG A 1188 27.61 -46.95 -15.08
CA ARG A 1188 26.29 -46.48 -14.54
C ARG A 1188 26.62 -45.31 -13.55
N TRP A 1189 26.00 -44.12 -13.67
CA TRP A 1189 24.86 -43.61 -12.86
C TRP A 1189 25.01 -43.76 -11.33
N MET A 1190 25.16 -42.68 -10.53
CA MET A 1190 24.20 -41.60 -10.16
C MET A 1190 23.16 -42.03 -9.09
N GLY A 1191 22.71 -41.18 -8.15
CA GLY A 1191 23.15 -39.83 -7.77
C GLY A 1191 22.07 -38.73 -7.85
N ARG A 1192 21.83 -38.07 -6.71
CA ARG A 1192 20.89 -36.94 -6.45
C ARG A 1192 19.39 -37.19 -6.73
#